data_AF-A0A1Q9US64-F1
#
_entry.id   AF-A0A1Q9US64-F1
#
_cell.length_a   1.000
_cell.length_b   1.000
_cell.length_c   1.000
_cell.angle_alpha   90.00
_cell.angle_beta   90.00
_cell.angle_gamma   90.00
#
_symmetry.space_group_name_H-M   'P 1'
#
loop_
_entity.id
_entity.type
_entity.pdbx_description
1 polymer ?
#
loop_
_entity_poly.entity_id
_entity_poly.type
_entity_poly.pdbx_seq_one_letter_code
_entity_poly.pdbx_strand_id
1 'polypeptide(L)'
;MNDDADSVNIGAEVAPDRSRDADRAILDGELVEDQPFPSVRLPWRLRFKRWWQASPRVPVSLKTREQATQLVKDWITAVLRSPCRLLRAVGRGVVTGFRLWRRWITVRDYREAAEESQKLADKFTEIRELTLFRWKVTGAVSVAAGVLITVAAYVWGEVPLWTIGGVACVALAVLGRRKDGQPGRKPSLSGSRALTWTMDPQILVDAFRDAKLLGKDESLRLVQRASRVGDGWSVTVDLPATRKAADVVKHREALASALAVDEIQLMVERVRGNGGHAGRVAMWVADEDPYAKPPLRTPLVNVQHWDAWKPVPFGRDARDRKIDLPLVWTSLLVGAIPRQGKTFATRLAAAGLILDQHTRLYVADFKAGKDWMAAEQVAHRFLSGDDAEHIVALKDWLVELVAEVQDRYRRMRDLDDEVCPESKVTPAMSRDTALNMPITALFIDEVQVPLEDRTPIEVQGKNVPVGEYIGELLTWLAKKAPAAGIVLVLATQRPDSKTIPSGLRAVLGSRFALRVMDWRDSNIVLGEQMNTRGHDSSRLLPSHKGVGILRPDGETEAGADVLAMTVRTYYMPGEDWQEICRRGRALRQAAGTLTGHATGEDTAVRVDPVAEAKAISSEAKVMAELPEPLAEVVAYVDEHAGDREFIPTAELVDALDVDPNVFGRQMTELGCSSERRRVPAEDGEIRQVRGYLVADLRRVAAMQRDGGDP
;
A
#
# COMPACT_ATOMS: atom_id res chain seq x y z
N MET A 1 49.50 -63.62 -4.89
CA MET A 1 50.09 -62.69 -5.88
C MET A 1 48.96 -61.78 -6.34
N ASN A 2 48.24 -61.19 -5.38
CA ASN A 2 48.54 -60.01 -4.54
C ASN A 2 48.18 -58.74 -5.30
N ASP A 3 47.38 -57.82 -4.79
CA ASP A 3 46.46 -57.73 -3.62
C ASP A 3 45.64 -56.48 -3.99
N ASP A 4 44.38 -56.56 -4.37
CA ASP A 4 43.15 -56.75 -3.60
C ASP A 4 42.69 -55.58 -2.70
N ALA A 5 41.41 -55.29 -2.92
CA ALA A 5 40.53 -54.32 -2.29
C ALA A 5 40.29 -54.61 -0.80
N ASP A 6 39.77 -53.61 -0.09
CA ASP A 6 38.75 -53.79 0.96
C ASP A 6 38.04 -52.44 1.16
N SER A 7 36.73 -52.28 0.91
CA SER A 7 35.55 -52.87 1.57
C SER A 7 35.48 -52.42 3.05
N VAL A 8 34.38 -51.90 3.59
CA VAL A 8 33.21 -52.67 4.03
C VAL A 8 32.03 -51.73 4.34
N ASN A 9 30.85 -52.14 3.88
CA ASN A 9 29.54 -51.77 4.41
C ASN A 9 28.89 -53.06 4.93
N ILE A 10 28.64 -53.19 6.24
CA ILE A 10 27.84 -54.22 6.93
C ILE A 10 27.30 -53.50 8.19
N GLY A 11 26.04 -53.52 8.60
CA GLY A 11 24.97 -54.51 8.44
C GLY A 11 24.29 -54.60 9.81
N ALA A 12 22.96 -54.71 9.81
CA ALA A 12 22.09 -54.68 10.97
C ALA A 12 22.40 -55.73 12.05
N GLU A 13 22.02 -55.43 13.30
CA GLU A 13 21.77 -56.47 14.31
C GLU A 13 20.52 -56.16 15.14
N VAL A 14 19.80 -57.24 15.44
CA VAL A 14 18.42 -57.35 15.92
C VAL A 14 18.40 -57.60 17.44
N ALA A 15 17.45 -56.92 18.13
CA ALA A 15 16.68 -57.17 19.37
C ALA A 15 17.01 -58.40 20.29
N PRO A 16 16.72 -58.42 21.64
CA PRO A 16 15.36 -58.22 22.19
C PRO A 16 15.14 -57.74 23.66
N ASP A 17 14.00 -57.03 23.89
CA ASP A 17 12.88 -57.33 24.81
C ASP A 17 13.10 -57.46 26.34
N ARG A 18 12.38 -56.65 27.15
CA ARG A 18 11.26 -57.11 28.03
C ARG A 18 10.67 -56.06 28.99
N SER A 19 9.35 -56.25 29.20
CA SER A 19 8.39 -55.78 30.24
C SER A 19 8.00 -54.30 30.21
N ARG A 20 6.81 -53.93 29.68
CA ARG A 20 5.44 -54.04 30.27
C ARG A 20 5.33 -53.39 31.65
N ASP A 21 4.62 -52.26 31.74
CA ASP A 21 3.23 -52.28 32.14
C ASP A 21 2.49 -51.00 31.74
N ALA A 22 1.25 -51.19 31.30
CA ALA A 22 0.27 -50.16 31.07
C ALA A 22 -0.54 -49.99 32.35
N ASP A 23 -0.87 -48.75 32.72
CA ASP A 23 -2.14 -48.49 33.41
C ASP A 23 -2.63 -47.07 33.17
N ARG A 24 -3.92 -47.00 32.81
CA ARG A 24 -4.74 -45.79 32.70
C ARG A 24 -4.99 -45.23 34.10
N ALA A 25 -4.83 -43.92 34.26
CA ALA A 25 -5.58 -43.18 35.28
C ALA A 25 -6.04 -41.84 34.70
N ILE A 26 -7.37 -41.71 34.62
CA ILE A 26 -8.10 -40.44 34.47
C ILE A 26 -7.72 -39.56 35.67
N LEU A 27 -7.36 -38.31 35.43
CA LEU A 27 -7.34 -37.30 36.49
C LEU A 27 -8.03 -36.03 35.98
N ASP A 28 -9.18 -35.79 36.60
CA ASP A 28 -9.93 -34.54 36.63
C ASP A 28 -9.05 -33.36 37.07
N GLY A 29 -9.48 -32.17 36.68
CA GLY A 29 -8.76 -30.93 36.96
C GLY A 29 -8.59 -30.65 38.46
N GLU A 30 -7.37 -30.29 38.84
CA GLU A 30 -7.12 -29.46 40.01
C GLU A 30 -5.97 -28.49 39.68
N LEU A 31 -6.21 -27.19 39.90
CA LEU A 31 -5.22 -26.13 39.79
C LEU A 31 -4.16 -26.34 40.88
N VAL A 32 -2.96 -26.78 40.48
CA VAL A 32 -1.80 -26.85 41.38
C VAL A 32 -0.96 -25.60 41.20
N GLU A 33 -0.78 -24.86 42.29
CA GLU A 33 0.04 -23.66 42.42
C GLU A 33 1.47 -23.86 41.87
N ASP A 34 1.98 -22.82 41.20
CA ASP A 34 3.35 -22.74 40.66
C ASP A 34 4.40 -23.07 41.74
N GLN A 35 5.06 -24.23 41.61
CA GLN A 35 6.30 -24.47 42.33
C GLN A 35 7.45 -23.67 41.69
N PRO A 36 8.30 -23.00 42.49
CA PRO A 36 9.43 -22.25 41.97
C PRO A 36 10.48 -23.21 41.39
N PHE A 37 10.86 -22.98 40.12
CA PHE A 37 11.96 -23.69 39.47
C PHE A 37 13.23 -23.69 40.35
N PRO A 38 13.97 -24.82 40.43
CA PRO A 38 15.20 -24.87 41.21
C PRO A 38 16.22 -23.89 40.64
N SER A 39 16.57 -22.87 41.42
CA SER A 39 17.59 -21.89 41.06
C SER A 39 18.96 -22.58 40.97
N VAL A 40 19.43 -22.87 39.75
CA VAL A 40 20.81 -23.30 39.54
C VAL A 40 21.71 -22.13 39.95
N ARG A 41 22.46 -22.29 41.06
CA ARG A 41 23.44 -21.29 41.51
C ARG A 41 24.58 -21.20 40.49
N LEU A 42 24.48 -20.24 39.56
CA LEU A 42 25.57 -19.93 38.64
C LEU A 42 26.84 -19.54 39.43
N PRO A 43 28.02 -20.08 39.09
CA PRO A 43 29.29 -19.70 39.68
C PRO A 43 29.50 -18.17 39.65
N TRP A 44 30.04 -17.60 40.73
CA TRP A 44 30.19 -16.14 40.90
C TRP A 44 30.89 -15.47 39.71
N ARG A 45 31.84 -16.18 39.07
CA ARG A 45 32.58 -15.71 37.88
C ARG A 45 31.67 -15.45 36.67
N LEU A 46 30.64 -16.27 36.47
CA LEU A 46 29.69 -16.11 35.34
C LEU A 46 28.67 -15.01 35.62
N ARG A 47 28.24 -14.84 36.89
CA ARG A 47 27.41 -13.72 37.33
C ARG A 47 28.15 -12.39 37.16
N PHE A 48 29.42 -12.34 37.57
CA PHE A 48 30.26 -11.17 37.39
C PHE A 48 30.49 -10.85 35.90
N LYS A 49 30.79 -11.86 35.08
CA LYS A 49 30.98 -11.67 33.62
C LYS A 49 29.72 -11.14 32.93
N ARG A 50 28.54 -11.69 33.26
CA ARG A 50 27.25 -11.18 32.74
C ARG A 50 26.96 -9.77 33.20
N TRP A 51 27.17 -9.47 34.49
CA TRP A 51 27.04 -8.11 35.01
C TRP A 51 28.00 -7.12 34.33
N TRP A 52 29.26 -7.50 34.15
CA TRP A 52 30.28 -6.68 33.50
C TRP A 52 29.93 -6.37 32.02
N GLN A 53 29.43 -7.37 31.30
CA GLN A 53 29.02 -7.22 29.89
C GLN A 53 27.70 -6.45 29.74
N ALA A 54 26.74 -6.65 30.64
CA ALA A 54 25.44 -5.97 30.61
C ALA A 54 25.46 -4.57 31.26
N SER A 55 26.47 -4.25 32.06
CA SER A 55 26.54 -2.97 32.78
C SER A 55 26.68 -1.79 31.81
N PRO A 56 25.81 -0.77 31.90
CA PRO A 56 25.95 0.47 31.13
C PRO A 56 27.09 1.36 31.65
N ARG A 57 27.65 1.06 32.83
CA ARG A 57 28.76 1.82 33.43
C ARG A 57 30.14 1.36 32.97
N VAL A 58 30.24 0.17 32.36
CA VAL A 58 31.49 -0.34 31.80
C VAL A 58 31.58 0.13 30.34
N PRO A 59 32.60 0.92 29.95
CA PRO A 59 32.81 1.32 28.57
C PRO A 59 32.85 0.11 27.64
N VAL A 60 32.21 0.20 26.48
CA VAL A 60 32.12 -0.91 25.51
C VAL A 60 33.49 -1.50 25.21
N SER A 61 34.51 -0.63 25.09
CA SER A 61 35.90 -1.01 24.82
C SER A 61 36.56 -1.93 25.85
N LEU A 62 35.99 -2.10 27.05
CA LEU A 62 36.50 -2.98 28.11
C LEU A 62 35.64 -4.25 28.30
N LYS A 63 34.64 -4.47 27.45
CA LYS A 63 33.71 -5.61 27.55
C LYS A 63 34.23 -6.87 26.84
N THR A 64 35.08 -6.72 25.83
CA THR A 64 35.71 -7.83 25.11
C THR A 64 37.23 -7.66 25.02
N ARG A 65 37.94 -8.78 24.98
CA ARG A 65 39.41 -8.81 24.98
C ARG A 65 39.97 -8.12 23.73
N GLU A 66 39.32 -8.31 22.58
CA GLU A 66 39.68 -7.69 21.29
C GLU A 66 39.54 -6.17 21.30
N GLN A 67 38.46 -5.65 21.90
CA GLN A 67 38.25 -4.20 22.01
C GLN A 67 39.22 -3.55 23.00
N ALA A 68 39.63 -4.28 24.05
CA ALA A 68 40.67 -3.82 24.96
C ALA A 68 42.04 -3.74 24.28
N THR A 69 42.40 -4.74 23.45
CA THR A 69 43.63 -4.67 22.63
C THR A 69 43.58 -3.51 21.64
N GLN A 70 42.42 -3.25 21.03
CA GLN A 70 42.24 -2.13 20.12
C GLN A 70 42.40 -0.78 20.84
N LEU A 71 41.86 -0.65 22.05
CA LEU A 71 42.01 0.56 22.86
C LEU A 71 43.47 0.80 23.26
N VAL A 72 44.21 -0.26 23.60
CA VAL A 72 45.66 -0.15 23.87
C VAL A 72 46.42 0.29 22.62
N LYS A 73 46.11 -0.28 21.43
CA LYS A 73 46.71 0.14 20.15
C LYS A 73 46.39 1.59 19.82
N ASP A 74 45.15 2.03 20.03
CA ASP A 74 44.71 3.41 19.80
C ASP A 74 45.38 4.37 20.78
N TRP A 75 45.55 3.95 22.04
CA TRP A 75 46.23 4.73 23.07
C TRP A 75 47.71 4.88 22.77
N ILE A 76 48.40 3.80 22.41
CA ILE A 76 49.80 3.82 21.95
C ILE A 76 49.94 4.74 20.73
N THR A 77 49.04 4.63 19.76
CA THR A 77 49.01 5.49 18.57
C THR A 77 48.76 6.96 18.93
N ALA A 78 47.89 7.22 19.91
CA ALA A 78 47.60 8.57 20.39
C ALA A 78 48.80 9.19 21.11
N VAL A 79 49.51 8.41 21.94
CA VAL A 79 50.73 8.83 22.63
C VAL A 79 51.85 9.09 21.63
N LEU A 80 52.09 8.17 20.68
CA LEU A 80 53.09 8.33 19.61
C LEU A 80 52.80 9.54 18.71
N ARG A 81 51.53 9.85 18.44
CA ARG A 81 51.13 11.02 17.64
C ARG A 81 50.98 12.30 18.46
N SER A 82 51.08 12.25 19.79
CA SER A 82 50.86 13.41 20.66
C SER A 82 51.83 14.57 20.42
N PRO A 83 53.14 14.36 20.14
CA PRO A 83 54.05 15.47 19.84
C PRO A 83 53.68 16.15 18.53
N CYS A 84 53.35 15.37 17.50
CA CYS A 84 52.90 15.89 16.19
C CYS A 84 51.56 16.62 16.29
N ARG A 85 50.64 16.16 17.14
CA ARG A 85 49.36 16.85 17.40
C ARG A 85 49.56 18.16 18.13
N LEU A 86 50.46 18.21 19.11
CA LEU A 86 50.81 19.43 19.82
C LEU A 86 51.42 20.45 18.85
N LEU A 87 52.42 20.06 18.05
CA LEU A 87 53.05 20.93 17.06
C LEU A 87 52.03 21.48 16.03
N ARG A 88 51.14 20.63 15.52
CA ARG A 88 50.06 21.07 14.61
C ARG A 88 49.07 22.01 15.29
N ALA A 89 48.70 21.76 16.54
CA ALA A 89 47.79 22.60 17.30
C ALA A 89 48.41 23.98 17.60
N VAL A 90 49.68 24.02 17.99
CA VAL A 90 50.45 25.25 18.21
C VAL A 90 50.59 26.02 16.90
N GLY A 91 50.99 25.38 15.80
CA GLY A 91 51.10 26.03 14.49
C GLY A 91 49.78 26.64 14.00
N ARG A 92 48.66 25.91 14.16
CA ARG A 92 47.31 26.45 13.89
C ARG A 92 46.93 27.59 14.84
N GLY A 93 47.32 27.48 16.11
CA GLY A 93 47.15 28.52 17.12
C GLY A 93 47.85 29.81 16.72
N VAL A 94 49.09 29.74 16.26
CA VAL A 94 49.87 30.90 15.77
C VAL A 94 49.17 31.54 14.59
N VAL A 95 48.76 30.76 13.59
CA VAL A 95 48.03 31.27 12.41
C VAL A 95 46.71 31.94 12.82
N THR A 96 45.97 31.34 13.76
CA THR A 96 44.69 31.88 14.24
C THR A 96 44.90 33.16 15.04
N GLY A 97 45.87 33.17 15.96
CA GLY A 97 46.25 34.35 16.73
C GLY A 97 46.68 35.50 15.81
N PHE A 98 47.50 35.22 14.80
CA PHE A 98 47.91 36.20 13.80
C PHE A 98 46.72 36.74 12.99
N ARG A 99 45.77 35.88 12.58
CA ARG A 99 44.57 36.32 11.85
C ARG A 99 43.66 37.20 12.72
N LEU A 100 43.47 36.84 13.99
CA LEU A 100 42.68 37.63 14.94
C LEU A 100 43.34 38.98 15.21
N TRP A 101 44.64 38.97 15.47
CA TRP A 101 45.45 40.17 15.64
C TRP A 101 45.39 41.06 14.39
N ARG A 102 45.59 40.50 13.19
CA ARG A 102 45.49 41.23 11.93
C ARG A 102 44.10 41.82 11.73
N ARG A 103 43.03 41.04 11.96
CA ARG A 103 41.64 41.52 11.84
C ARG A 103 41.37 42.70 12.77
N TRP A 104 41.87 42.62 14.00
CA TRP A 104 41.77 43.70 14.97
C TRP A 104 42.60 44.91 14.56
N ILE A 105 43.87 44.74 14.14
CA ILE A 105 44.73 45.87 13.76
C ILE A 105 44.22 46.58 12.51
N THR A 106 43.63 45.85 11.56
CA THR A 106 43.02 46.43 10.35
C THR A 106 41.61 46.97 10.58
N VAL A 107 41.11 46.97 11.83
CA VAL A 107 39.81 47.57 12.19
C VAL A 107 38.66 47.03 11.33
N ARG A 108 38.74 45.73 10.99
CA ARG A 108 37.83 45.12 10.00
C ARG A 108 36.41 45.03 10.52
N ASP A 109 36.26 44.88 11.83
CA ASP A 109 35.00 44.94 12.57
C ASP A 109 34.24 46.27 12.37
N TYR A 110 34.94 47.39 12.54
CA TYR A 110 34.32 48.71 12.38
C TYR A 110 34.09 49.06 10.90
N ARG A 111 34.94 48.54 10.00
CA ARG A 111 34.76 48.67 8.55
C ARG A 111 33.53 47.91 8.05
N GLU A 112 33.36 46.65 8.44
CA GLU A 112 32.20 45.83 8.07
C GLU A 112 30.89 46.49 8.55
N ALA A 113 30.85 47.01 9.78
CA ALA A 113 29.69 47.76 10.30
C ALA A 113 29.42 49.10 9.56
N ALA A 114 30.47 49.76 9.05
CA ALA A 114 30.34 50.98 8.26
C ALA A 114 29.85 50.71 6.82
N GLU A 115 30.21 49.56 6.25
CA GLU A 115 29.71 49.09 4.94
C GLU A 115 28.22 48.72 5.02
N GLU A 116 27.79 48.00 6.06
CA GLU A 116 26.37 47.66 6.29
C GLU A 116 25.48 48.89 6.51
N SER A 117 26.03 49.97 7.07
CA SER A 117 25.30 51.23 7.28
C SER A 117 25.43 52.25 6.14
N GLN A 118 26.08 51.87 5.02
CA GLN A 118 26.32 52.71 3.84
C GLN A 118 27.03 54.06 4.10
N LYS A 119 27.71 54.21 5.25
CA LYS A 119 28.42 55.44 5.68
C LYS A 119 29.94 55.31 5.63
N LEU A 120 30.44 54.46 4.73
CA LEU A 120 31.87 54.14 4.65
C LEU A 120 32.75 55.36 4.36
N ALA A 121 32.28 56.27 3.50
CA ALA A 121 33.03 57.46 3.09
C ALA A 121 33.23 58.44 4.27
N ASP A 122 32.19 58.64 5.08
CA ASP A 122 32.22 59.56 6.22
C ASP A 122 33.13 59.06 7.36
N LYS A 123 33.24 57.74 7.53
CA LYS A 123 34.00 57.12 8.63
C LYS A 123 35.45 56.74 8.27
N PHE A 124 35.92 57.07 7.07
CA PHE A 124 37.24 56.65 6.61
C PHE A 124 38.38 57.21 7.47
N THR A 125 38.28 58.46 7.92
CA THR A 125 39.28 59.12 8.78
C THR A 125 39.35 58.46 10.15
N GLU A 126 38.19 58.17 10.77
CA GLU A 126 38.10 57.46 12.05
C GLU A 126 38.72 56.05 11.98
N ILE A 127 38.45 55.31 10.88
CA ILE A 127 39.03 53.98 10.65
C ILE A 127 40.56 54.07 10.57
N ARG A 128 41.09 55.08 9.87
CA ARG A 128 42.54 55.27 9.72
C ARG A 128 43.21 55.65 11.05
N GLU A 129 42.61 56.54 11.81
CA GLU A 129 43.11 56.94 13.14
C GLU A 129 43.10 55.78 14.12
N LEU A 130 42.00 55.00 14.16
CA LEU A 130 41.89 53.83 15.03
C LEU A 130 42.89 52.73 14.63
N THR A 131 43.14 52.56 13.33
CA THR A 131 44.16 51.64 12.81
C THR A 131 45.55 52.05 13.30
N LEU A 132 45.92 53.33 13.14
CA LEU A 132 47.22 53.85 13.61
C LEU A 132 47.35 53.77 15.13
N PHE A 133 46.27 54.02 15.88
CA PHE A 133 46.25 53.87 17.33
C PHE A 133 46.49 52.41 17.75
N ARG A 134 45.78 51.45 17.14
CA ARG A 134 45.96 50.00 17.41
C ARG A 134 47.38 49.53 17.08
N TRP A 135 48.03 50.09 16.05
CA TRP A 135 49.44 49.85 15.74
C TRP A 135 50.38 50.42 16.81
N LYS A 136 50.17 51.66 17.28
CA LYS A 136 50.96 52.26 18.36
C LYS A 136 50.82 51.47 19.67
N VAL A 137 49.61 51.06 20.03
CA VAL A 137 49.35 50.21 21.21
C VAL A 137 50.04 48.86 21.08
N THR A 138 49.95 48.21 19.92
CA THR A 138 50.65 46.92 19.68
C THR A 138 52.17 47.09 19.84
N GLY A 139 52.74 48.15 19.28
CA GLY A 139 54.16 48.46 19.42
C GLY A 139 54.57 48.70 20.87
N ALA A 140 53.85 49.55 21.59
CA ALA A 140 54.13 49.87 22.99
C ALA A 140 54.03 48.63 23.90
N VAL A 141 52.98 47.82 23.73
CA VAL A 141 52.79 46.56 24.49
C VAL A 141 53.90 45.55 24.17
N SER A 142 54.31 45.44 22.90
CA SER A 142 55.38 44.52 22.50
C SER A 142 56.74 44.91 23.11
N VAL A 143 57.05 46.21 23.13
CA VAL A 143 58.27 46.73 23.77
C VAL A 143 58.22 46.52 25.28
N ALA A 144 57.11 46.87 25.94
CA ALA A 144 56.96 46.68 27.39
C ALA A 144 57.06 45.20 27.80
N ALA A 145 56.41 44.30 27.04
CA ALA A 145 56.51 42.86 27.26
C ALA A 145 57.94 42.35 27.05
N GLY A 146 58.64 42.81 26.01
CA GLY A 146 60.05 42.45 25.76
C GLY A 146 60.97 42.88 26.91
N VAL A 147 60.80 44.10 27.42
CA VAL A 147 61.57 44.61 28.57
C VAL A 147 61.28 43.79 29.82
N LEU A 148 60.01 43.51 30.13
CA LEU A 148 59.62 42.67 31.28
C LEU A 148 60.20 41.26 31.21
N ILE A 149 60.16 40.62 30.03
CA ILE A 149 60.73 39.29 29.82
C ILE A 149 62.26 39.32 30.02
N THR A 150 62.93 40.34 29.49
CA THR A 150 64.39 40.49 29.61
C THR A 150 64.82 40.71 31.07
N VAL A 151 64.11 41.58 31.79
CA VAL A 151 64.34 41.82 33.22
C VAL A 151 64.08 40.54 34.04
N ALA A 152 62.99 39.83 33.77
CA ALA A 152 62.68 38.57 34.45
C ALA A 152 63.74 37.50 34.19
N ALA A 153 64.23 37.38 32.95
CA ALA A 153 65.30 36.46 32.59
C ALA A 153 66.64 36.81 33.28
N TYR A 154 66.92 38.10 33.46
CA TYR A 154 68.12 38.55 34.17
C TYR A 154 68.06 38.25 35.67
N VAL A 155 66.89 38.41 36.29
CA VAL A 155 66.71 38.26 37.76
C VAL A 155 66.57 36.79 38.19
N TRP A 156 65.85 35.97 37.42
CA TRP A 156 65.53 34.58 37.81
C TRP A 156 66.13 33.52 36.88
N GLY A 157 67.07 33.91 36.01
CA GLY A 157 67.72 33.02 35.04
C GLY A 157 66.77 32.56 33.93
N GLU A 158 66.95 31.33 33.44
CA GLU A 158 66.17 30.82 32.29
C GLU A 158 64.76 30.31 32.66
N VAL A 159 64.46 30.14 33.95
CA VAL A 159 63.20 29.55 34.42
C VAL A 159 61.95 30.35 33.98
N PRO A 160 61.93 31.71 34.03
CA PRO A 160 60.84 32.50 33.48
C PRO A 160 60.65 32.33 31.97
N LEU A 161 61.73 32.15 31.20
CA LEU A 161 61.64 31.97 29.75
C LEU A 161 60.97 30.64 29.40
N TRP A 162 61.35 29.56 30.08
CA TRP A 162 60.74 28.24 29.88
C TRP A 162 59.28 28.18 30.36
N THR A 163 58.95 28.86 31.46
CA THR A 163 57.57 28.92 31.97
C THR A 163 56.66 29.78 31.09
N ILE A 164 57.10 30.97 30.67
CA ILE A 164 56.36 31.84 29.73
C ILE A 164 56.21 31.13 28.37
N GLY A 165 57.28 30.51 27.87
CA GLY A 165 57.25 29.73 26.63
C GLY A 165 56.30 28.53 26.70
N GLY A 166 56.30 27.80 27.83
CA GLY A 166 55.39 26.69 28.09
C GLY A 166 53.93 27.13 28.16
N VAL A 167 53.64 28.21 28.89
CA VAL A 167 52.29 28.79 28.99
C VAL A 167 51.81 29.31 27.63
N ALA A 168 52.68 29.99 26.87
CA ALA A 168 52.36 30.46 25.52
C ALA A 168 52.09 29.28 24.56
N CYS A 169 52.88 28.20 24.63
CA CYS A 169 52.68 26.99 23.86
C CYS A 169 51.32 26.34 24.17
N VAL A 170 50.96 26.21 25.46
CA VAL A 170 49.65 25.68 25.88
C VAL A 170 48.52 26.60 25.43
N ALA A 171 48.66 27.91 25.59
CA ALA A 171 47.65 28.89 25.16
C ALA A 171 47.42 28.84 23.65
N LEU A 172 48.49 28.76 22.84
CA LEU A 172 48.40 28.59 21.38
C LEU A 172 47.80 27.24 21.00
N ALA A 173 48.16 26.15 21.69
CA ALA A 173 47.55 24.85 21.47
C ALA A 173 46.05 24.82 21.85
N VAL A 174 45.64 25.54 22.88
CA VAL A 174 44.22 25.74 23.24
C VAL A 174 43.52 26.59 22.19
N LEU A 175 44.11 27.70 21.74
CA LEU A 175 43.55 28.57 20.70
C LEU A 175 43.39 27.83 19.36
N GLY A 176 44.39 27.03 18.97
CA GLY A 176 44.36 26.17 17.78
C GLY A 176 43.32 25.04 17.89
N ARG A 177 43.04 24.55 19.10
CA ARG A 177 41.96 23.58 19.39
C ARG A 177 40.59 24.22 19.56
N ARG A 178 40.47 25.51 19.91
CA ARG A 178 39.17 26.19 20.03
C ARG A 178 38.44 26.27 18.69
N LYS A 179 39.16 26.21 17.56
CA LYS A 179 38.55 26.03 16.23
C LYS A 179 38.44 24.56 15.78
N ASP A 180 39.02 23.62 16.55
CA ASP A 180 38.55 22.23 16.58
C ASP A 180 37.24 22.11 17.41
N GLY A 181 36.63 23.25 17.77
CA GLY A 181 35.30 23.49 18.33
C GLY A 181 34.11 23.13 17.42
N GLN A 182 34.16 21.98 16.75
CA GLN A 182 33.03 21.06 16.74
C GLN A 182 33.56 19.62 16.94
N PRO A 183 34.15 19.27 18.09
CA PRO A 183 34.43 17.89 18.46
C PRO A 183 33.15 17.37 19.10
N GLY A 184 32.14 17.19 18.25
CA GLY A 184 30.75 16.90 18.60
C GLY A 184 29.96 16.50 17.35
N ARG A 185 30.32 17.06 16.19
CA ARG A 185 30.19 16.32 14.93
C ARG A 185 31.37 15.37 14.80
N LYS A 186 31.21 14.16 15.34
CA LYS A 186 31.44 13.02 14.44
C LYS A 186 30.69 13.37 13.14
N PRO A 187 31.11 12.97 11.94
CA PRO A 187 30.08 12.61 11.00
C PRO A 187 29.31 11.46 11.70
N SER A 188 28.37 11.77 12.60
CA SER A 188 27.05 11.24 12.38
C SER A 188 26.83 11.66 10.95
N LEU A 189 26.85 10.68 10.04
CA LEU A 189 25.90 10.70 8.95
C LEU A 189 24.68 11.38 9.55
N SER A 190 24.47 12.65 9.18
CA SER A 190 23.32 13.39 9.63
C SER A 190 22.17 12.41 9.50
N GLY A 191 21.42 12.21 10.59
CA GLY A 191 20.10 11.59 10.45
C GLY A 191 19.46 12.19 9.20
N SER A 192 18.83 11.33 8.41
CA SER A 192 18.39 11.59 7.04
C SER A 192 18.07 13.07 6.80
N ARG A 193 18.63 13.64 5.72
CA ARG A 193 18.24 14.97 5.21
C ARG A 193 16.71 15.17 5.15
N ALA A 194 15.95 14.07 5.17
CA ALA A 194 14.50 13.90 5.21
C ALA A 194 13.63 14.92 5.95
N LEU A 195 14.10 15.59 7.02
CA LEU A 195 13.21 16.40 7.87
C LEU A 195 13.69 17.83 8.12
N THR A 196 14.74 18.32 7.46
CA THR A 196 15.19 19.71 7.64
C THR A 196 14.14 20.74 7.23
N TRP A 197 13.25 20.39 6.29
CA TRP A 197 12.14 21.22 5.83
C TRP A 197 11.07 21.51 6.91
N THR A 198 11.04 20.72 8.00
CA THR A 198 10.15 20.99 9.14
C THR A 198 10.59 22.19 9.97
N MET A 199 11.89 22.51 9.94
CA MET A 199 12.50 23.61 10.69
C MET A 199 12.66 24.87 9.83
N ASP A 200 12.91 24.71 8.53
CA ASP A 200 13.06 25.80 7.58
C ASP A 200 12.11 25.59 6.37
N PRO A 201 11.04 26.41 6.27
CA PRO A 201 10.11 26.39 5.15
C PRO A 201 10.75 26.54 3.77
N GLN A 202 11.93 27.20 3.68
CA GLN A 202 12.59 27.45 2.41
C GLN A 202 13.08 26.15 1.76
N ILE A 203 13.45 25.16 2.56
CA ILE A 203 13.86 23.84 2.07
C ILE A 203 12.68 23.13 1.38
N LEU A 204 11.45 23.33 1.87
CA LEU A 204 10.26 22.82 1.20
C LEU A 204 10.05 23.50 -0.16
N VAL A 205 10.22 24.83 -0.22
CA VAL A 205 10.12 25.59 -1.49
C VAL A 205 11.18 25.13 -2.49
N ASP A 206 12.42 24.95 -2.03
CA ASP A 206 13.52 24.47 -2.87
C ASP A 206 13.27 23.04 -3.35
N ALA A 207 12.75 22.15 -2.50
CA ALA A 207 12.38 20.80 -2.91
C ALA A 207 11.29 20.78 -3.99
N PHE A 208 10.28 21.66 -3.88
CA PHE A 208 9.27 21.83 -4.92
C PHE A 208 9.86 22.39 -6.22
N ARG A 209 10.85 23.30 -6.14
CA ARG A 209 11.56 23.83 -7.31
C ARG A 209 12.41 22.77 -7.99
N ASP A 210 13.14 21.96 -7.22
CA ASP A 210 13.98 20.86 -7.71
C ASP A 210 13.12 19.76 -8.36
N ALA A 211 11.93 19.51 -7.82
CA ALA A 211 10.92 18.63 -8.41
C ALA A 211 10.21 19.22 -9.65
N LYS A 212 10.59 20.44 -10.09
CA LYS A 212 9.99 21.19 -11.21
C LYS A 212 8.50 21.52 -11.02
N LEU A 213 8.05 21.56 -9.78
CA LEU A 213 6.68 21.92 -9.39
C LEU A 213 6.53 23.43 -9.15
N LEU A 214 7.62 24.17 -9.03
CA LEU A 214 7.64 25.64 -8.92
C LEU A 214 8.66 26.26 -9.89
N GLY A 215 8.35 27.45 -10.40
CA GLY A 215 9.26 28.32 -11.13
C GLY A 215 10.31 29.01 -10.24
N LYS A 216 11.23 29.77 -10.86
CA LYS A 216 12.28 30.50 -10.13
C LYS A 216 11.70 31.60 -9.22
N ASP A 217 10.69 32.30 -9.72
CA ASP A 217 10.05 33.44 -9.02
C ASP A 217 8.72 33.06 -8.36
N GLU A 218 8.32 31.80 -8.42
CA GLU A 218 7.11 31.30 -7.78
C GLU A 218 7.40 30.93 -6.31
N SER A 219 6.44 31.21 -5.44
CA SER A 219 6.49 30.84 -4.03
C SER A 219 5.34 29.92 -3.67
N LEU A 220 5.56 29.16 -2.60
CA LEU A 220 4.56 28.25 -2.05
C LEU A 220 4.02 28.85 -0.75
N ARG A 221 2.69 28.89 -0.63
CA ARG A 221 2.03 29.43 0.56
C ARG A 221 1.75 28.28 1.53
N LEU A 222 2.32 28.35 2.72
CA LEU A 222 1.99 27.41 3.79
C LEU A 222 0.65 27.80 4.43
N VAL A 223 -0.34 26.91 4.30
CA VAL A 223 -1.66 27.08 4.95
C VAL A 223 -1.56 26.74 6.42
N GLN A 224 -0.83 25.67 6.72
CA GLN A 224 -0.56 25.20 8.08
C GLN A 224 0.94 24.90 8.22
N ARG A 225 1.49 25.22 9.39
CA ARG A 225 2.87 24.83 9.72
C ARG A 225 2.98 23.31 9.78
N ALA A 226 4.18 22.79 9.50
CA ALA A 226 4.47 21.38 9.69
C ALA A 226 4.15 20.98 11.13
N SER A 227 3.29 19.98 11.29
CA SER A 227 2.85 19.46 12.59
C SER A 227 3.02 17.95 12.64
N ARG A 228 3.25 17.44 13.85
CA ARG A 228 3.47 16.01 14.06
C ARG A 228 2.13 15.29 14.06
N VAL A 229 1.97 14.31 13.17
CA VAL A 229 0.78 13.46 13.07
C VAL A 229 1.24 12.01 13.00
N GLY A 230 1.07 11.28 14.10
CA GLY A 230 1.60 9.93 14.26
C GLY A 230 3.12 9.89 14.09
N ASP A 231 3.59 8.93 13.29
CA ASP A 231 5.01 8.70 13.00
C ASP A 231 5.50 9.48 11.77
N GLY A 232 4.95 10.67 11.56
CA GLY A 232 5.33 11.53 10.45
C GLY A 232 4.91 12.99 10.65
N TRP A 233 5.22 13.80 9.64
CA TRP A 233 4.98 15.23 9.62
C TRP A 233 3.94 15.57 8.56
N SER A 234 2.86 16.25 8.98
CA SER A 234 1.84 16.76 8.07
C SER A 234 2.06 18.24 7.79
N VAL A 235 1.93 18.64 6.53
CA VAL A 235 1.97 20.03 6.08
C VAL A 235 0.93 20.25 4.99
N THR A 236 0.24 21.38 5.02
CA THR A 236 -0.70 21.77 3.95
C THR A 236 -0.19 23.03 3.26
N VAL A 237 -0.11 22.96 1.94
CA VAL A 237 0.47 23.99 1.08
C VAL A 237 -0.49 24.38 -0.04
N ASP A 238 -0.52 25.66 -0.34
CA ASP A 238 -1.21 26.22 -1.51
C ASP A 238 -0.17 26.51 -2.60
N LEU A 239 -0.38 25.87 -3.75
CA LEU A 239 0.39 26.07 -4.97
C LEU A 239 0.03 27.42 -5.62
N PRO A 240 0.94 28.00 -6.42
CA PRO A 240 0.62 29.14 -7.27
C PRO A 240 -0.49 28.76 -8.28
N ALA A 241 -1.22 29.77 -8.76
CA ALA A 241 -2.35 29.58 -9.67
C ALA A 241 -1.99 28.87 -10.99
N THR A 242 -0.71 28.84 -11.34
CA THR A 242 -0.14 28.15 -12.51
C THR A 242 -0.09 26.63 -12.36
N ARG A 243 -0.27 26.08 -11.14
CA ARG A 243 -0.07 24.67 -10.82
C ARG A 243 -1.28 24.05 -10.13
N LYS A 244 -1.47 22.75 -10.33
CA LYS A 244 -2.56 21.98 -9.72
C LYS A 244 -1.99 20.90 -8.79
N ALA A 245 -2.77 20.51 -7.78
CA ALA A 245 -2.44 19.42 -6.87
C ALA A 245 -2.17 18.09 -7.63
N ALA A 246 -2.86 17.88 -8.76
CA ALA A 246 -2.64 16.74 -9.65
C ALA A 246 -1.20 16.68 -10.20
N ASP A 247 -0.57 17.84 -10.44
CA ASP A 247 0.81 17.90 -10.92
C ASP A 247 1.79 17.41 -9.85
N VAL A 248 1.52 17.74 -8.57
CA VAL A 248 2.32 17.30 -7.42
C VAL A 248 2.19 15.79 -7.23
N VAL A 249 0.97 15.25 -7.32
CA VAL A 249 0.74 13.79 -7.26
C VAL A 249 1.49 13.08 -8.38
N LYS A 250 1.46 13.63 -9.61
CA LYS A 250 2.17 13.07 -10.77
C LYS A 250 3.69 13.08 -10.60
N HIS A 251 4.25 14.12 -9.98
CA HIS A 251 5.71 14.25 -9.76
C HIS A 251 6.12 13.87 -8.32
N ARG A 252 5.33 13.03 -7.63
CA ARG A 252 5.58 12.59 -6.25
C ARG A 252 6.99 12.02 -6.08
N GLU A 253 7.45 11.18 -7.01
CA GLU A 253 8.77 10.56 -6.96
C GLU A 253 9.89 11.61 -6.99
N ALA A 254 9.80 12.61 -7.87
CA ALA A 254 10.76 13.70 -7.94
C ALA A 254 10.76 14.55 -6.66
N LEU A 255 9.57 14.78 -6.09
CA LEU A 255 9.43 15.51 -4.83
C LEU A 255 9.98 14.73 -3.63
N ALA A 256 9.75 13.42 -3.56
CA ALA A 256 10.30 12.54 -2.53
C ALA A 256 11.84 12.55 -2.60
N SER A 257 12.40 12.43 -3.81
CA SER A 257 13.84 12.52 -4.06
C SER A 257 14.43 13.88 -3.60
N ALA A 258 13.76 14.99 -3.93
CA ALA A 258 14.17 16.33 -3.51
C ALA A 258 14.11 16.53 -1.99
N LEU A 259 13.12 15.91 -1.32
CA LEU A 259 13.00 15.88 0.14
C LEU A 259 13.96 14.88 0.81
N ALA A 260 14.73 14.12 0.02
CA ALA A 260 15.62 13.05 0.50
C ALA A 260 14.91 11.98 1.35
N VAL A 261 13.70 11.59 0.91
CA VAL A 261 12.88 10.49 1.45
C VAL A 261 12.52 9.50 0.35
N ASP A 262 12.13 8.29 0.74
CA ASP A 262 11.59 7.32 -0.21
C ASP A 262 10.19 7.75 -0.70
N GLU A 263 9.80 7.35 -1.90
CA GLU A 263 8.46 7.63 -2.45
C GLU A 263 7.36 7.13 -1.49
N ILE A 264 7.57 5.99 -0.83
CA ILE A 264 6.56 5.41 0.06
C ILE A 264 6.37 6.18 1.37
N GLN A 265 7.36 6.97 1.76
CA GLN A 265 7.29 7.83 2.94
C GLN A 265 6.51 9.11 2.66
N LEU A 266 6.41 9.52 1.39
CA LEU A 266 5.72 10.75 0.99
C LEU A 266 4.30 10.45 0.50
N MET A 267 3.31 10.86 1.29
CA MET A 267 1.91 10.88 0.89
C MET A 267 1.51 12.27 0.45
N VAL A 268 0.88 12.37 -0.72
CA VAL A 268 0.42 13.63 -1.30
C VAL A 268 -1.04 13.48 -1.69
N GLU A 269 -1.90 14.33 -1.13
CA GLU A 269 -3.34 14.31 -1.37
C GLU A 269 -3.81 15.73 -1.70
N ARG A 270 -4.77 15.83 -2.63
CA ARG A 270 -5.48 17.09 -2.86
C ARG A 270 -6.49 17.28 -1.73
N VAL A 271 -6.49 18.46 -1.11
CA VAL A 271 -7.56 18.83 -0.16
C VAL A 271 -8.82 19.20 -0.95
N ARG A 272 -9.93 18.50 -0.67
CA ARG A 272 -11.24 18.69 -1.30
C ARG A 272 -12.26 19.28 -0.29
N GLY A 273 -13.47 19.59 -0.75
CA GLY A 273 -14.56 20.10 0.09
C GLY A 273 -14.38 21.56 0.56
N ASN A 274 -15.13 21.93 1.61
CA ASN A 274 -15.30 23.31 2.12
C ASN A 274 -14.03 23.98 2.70
N GLY A 275 -12.86 23.36 2.56
CA GLY A 275 -11.56 23.93 2.90
C GLY A 275 -10.48 23.62 1.87
N GLY A 276 -10.84 23.16 0.67
CA GLY A 276 -9.94 22.74 -0.39
C GLY A 276 -10.11 23.52 -1.69
N HIS A 277 -9.10 23.51 -2.55
CA HIS A 277 -9.20 23.96 -3.94
C HIS A 277 -8.20 23.20 -4.81
N ALA A 278 -8.25 23.38 -6.14
CA ALA A 278 -7.42 22.62 -7.08
C ALA A 278 -5.90 22.79 -6.88
N GLY A 279 -5.47 23.84 -6.18
CA GLY A 279 -4.07 24.14 -5.86
C GLY A 279 -3.66 23.79 -4.42
N ARG A 280 -4.58 23.30 -3.58
CA ARG A 280 -4.27 22.96 -2.18
C ARG A 280 -3.84 21.50 -2.06
N VAL A 281 -2.69 21.29 -1.47
CA VAL A 281 -2.05 19.99 -1.30
C VAL A 281 -1.79 19.72 0.17
N ALA A 282 -2.28 18.60 0.68
CA ALA A 282 -1.86 18.04 1.94
C ALA A 282 -0.73 17.04 1.68
N MET A 283 0.37 17.21 2.40
CA MET A 283 1.50 16.29 2.38
C MET A 283 1.66 15.68 3.77
N TRP A 284 2.00 14.41 3.81
CA TRP A 284 2.44 13.73 5.02
C TRP A 284 3.71 12.96 4.71
N VAL A 285 4.76 13.20 5.47
CA VAL A 285 6.07 12.56 5.30
C VAL A 285 6.36 11.71 6.52
N ALA A 286 6.46 10.40 6.34
CA ALA A 286 6.81 9.46 7.39
C ALA A 286 8.28 9.60 7.82
N ASP A 287 8.58 9.36 9.10
CA ASP A 287 9.96 9.36 9.61
C ASP A 287 10.77 8.18 9.05
N GLU A 288 10.11 7.03 8.94
CA GLU A 288 10.64 5.77 8.43
C GLU A 288 9.59 5.15 7.51
N ASP A 289 9.94 4.08 6.79
CA ASP A 289 8.97 3.35 5.97
C ASP A 289 7.78 2.89 6.84
N PRO A 290 6.57 3.44 6.63
CA PRO A 290 5.43 3.17 7.51
C PRO A 290 4.93 1.72 7.40
N TYR A 291 5.30 1.02 6.33
CA TYR A 291 4.87 -0.33 6.01
C TYR A 291 5.91 -1.41 6.34
N ALA A 292 7.12 -1.01 6.76
CA ALA A 292 8.15 -1.92 7.25
C ALA A 292 8.02 -2.28 8.73
N LYS A 293 7.05 -1.69 9.45
CA LYS A 293 6.79 -1.95 10.86
C LYS A 293 6.33 -3.39 11.11
N PRO A 294 6.58 -3.97 12.30
CA PRO A 294 6.11 -5.30 12.66
C PRO A 294 4.61 -5.50 12.40
N PRO A 295 4.18 -6.71 11.98
CA PRO A 295 2.79 -6.99 11.69
C PRO A 295 1.90 -6.85 12.93
N LEU A 296 0.72 -6.25 12.75
CA LEU A 296 -0.29 -6.15 13.80
C LEU A 296 -1.27 -7.30 13.67
N ARG A 297 -1.53 -8.04 14.76
CA ARG A 297 -2.53 -9.12 14.73
C ARG A 297 -3.94 -8.57 14.49
N THR A 298 -4.79 -9.38 13.87
CA THR A 298 -6.19 -9.02 13.64
C THR A 298 -6.96 -8.90 14.96
N PRO A 299 -7.81 -7.86 15.12
CA PRO A 299 -8.66 -7.73 16.31
C PRO A 299 -9.72 -8.84 16.39
N LEU A 300 -10.04 -9.51 15.28
CA LEU A 300 -11.07 -10.56 15.20
C LEU A 300 -10.75 -11.82 16.01
N VAL A 301 -9.48 -12.04 16.38
CA VAL A 301 -9.11 -13.21 17.20
C VAL A 301 -9.77 -13.15 18.58
N ASN A 302 -9.99 -11.95 19.11
CA ASN A 302 -10.49 -11.74 20.47
C ASN A 302 -12.00 -11.47 20.54
N VAL A 303 -12.69 -11.36 19.40
CA VAL A 303 -14.15 -11.12 19.41
C VAL A 303 -14.91 -12.44 19.54
N GLN A 304 -15.99 -12.42 20.31
CA GLN A 304 -16.80 -13.62 20.55
C GLN A 304 -17.67 -13.99 19.35
N HIS A 305 -18.28 -12.97 18.73
CA HIS A 305 -19.04 -13.07 17.49
C HIS A 305 -18.83 -11.80 16.67
N TRP A 306 -19.22 -11.84 15.39
CA TRP A 306 -19.24 -10.68 14.50
C TRP A 306 -20.60 -10.55 13.82
N ASP A 307 -20.87 -9.39 13.26
CA ASP A 307 -22.08 -9.10 12.48
C ASP A 307 -21.63 -8.81 11.04
N ALA A 308 -22.04 -9.63 10.08
CA ALA A 308 -21.61 -9.55 8.68
C ALA A 308 -21.93 -8.19 8.04
N TRP A 309 -22.92 -7.48 8.56
CA TRP A 309 -23.32 -6.14 8.13
C TRP A 309 -22.35 -5.04 8.58
N LYS A 310 -21.46 -5.33 9.54
CA LYS A 310 -20.41 -4.40 9.97
C LYS A 310 -19.15 -4.57 9.11
N PRO A 311 -18.52 -3.47 8.67
CA PRO A 311 -17.25 -3.53 7.96
C PRO A 311 -16.19 -4.33 8.73
N VAL A 312 -15.51 -5.25 8.04
CA VAL A 312 -14.54 -6.16 8.66
C VAL A 312 -13.22 -5.43 8.90
N PRO A 313 -12.61 -5.52 10.09
CA PRO A 313 -11.30 -4.94 10.34
C PRO A 313 -10.23 -5.50 9.40
N PHE A 314 -9.80 -4.69 8.43
CA PHE A 314 -8.98 -5.16 7.33
C PHE A 314 -7.50 -4.83 7.53
N GLY A 315 -7.21 -3.59 7.94
CA GLY A 315 -5.83 -3.18 8.17
C GLY A 315 -5.69 -1.75 8.66
N ARG A 316 -4.52 -1.18 8.38
CA ARG A 316 -4.19 0.21 8.70
C ARG A 316 -3.44 0.88 7.57
N ASP A 317 -3.66 2.17 7.39
CA ASP A 317 -2.89 2.98 6.45
C ASP A 317 -1.54 3.43 7.05
N ALA A 318 -0.74 4.20 6.31
CA ALA A 318 0.54 4.70 6.83
C ALA A 318 0.40 5.65 8.03
N ARG A 319 -0.74 6.34 8.17
CA ARG A 319 -1.03 7.25 9.28
C ARG A 319 -1.59 6.49 10.50
N ASP A 320 -1.56 5.16 10.47
CA ASP A 320 -2.09 4.25 11.49
C ASP A 320 -3.61 4.37 11.70
N ARG A 321 -4.34 4.94 10.73
CA ARG A 321 -5.81 4.95 10.74
C ARG A 321 -6.32 3.54 10.45
N LYS A 322 -7.39 3.15 11.13
CA LYS A 322 -8.06 1.86 10.88
C LYS A 322 -8.73 1.91 9.52
N ILE A 323 -8.57 0.82 8.77
CA ILE A 323 -9.24 0.61 7.51
C ILE A 323 -10.08 -0.64 7.66
N ASP A 324 -11.39 -0.46 7.56
CA ASP A 324 -12.37 -1.52 7.61
C ASP A 324 -12.96 -1.75 6.21
N LEU A 325 -13.29 -3.01 5.92
CA LEU A 325 -13.73 -3.45 4.60
C LEU A 325 -15.22 -3.87 4.66
N PRO A 326 -16.15 -3.08 4.08
CA PRO A 326 -17.52 -3.53 3.91
C PRO A 326 -17.55 -4.70 2.91
N LEU A 327 -18.34 -5.73 3.22
CA LEU A 327 -18.47 -6.93 2.38
C LEU A 327 -19.88 -7.11 1.84
N VAL A 328 -20.91 -6.81 2.62
CA VAL A 328 -22.29 -6.91 2.15
C VAL A 328 -22.55 -5.88 1.05
N TRP A 329 -23.29 -6.29 0.01
CA TRP A 329 -23.60 -5.50 -1.19
C TRP A 329 -22.43 -5.13 -2.09
N THR A 330 -21.24 -5.67 -1.86
CA THR A 330 -20.09 -5.50 -2.75
C THR A 330 -19.43 -6.85 -3.05
N SER A 331 -18.36 -6.81 -3.85
CA SER A 331 -17.48 -7.94 -4.12
C SER A 331 -16.03 -7.52 -3.84
N LEU A 332 -15.14 -8.48 -3.64
CA LEU A 332 -13.72 -8.23 -3.44
C LEU A 332 -12.86 -8.98 -4.46
N LEU A 333 -11.99 -8.27 -5.18
CA LEU A 333 -10.90 -8.86 -5.95
C LEU A 333 -9.58 -8.68 -5.21
N VAL A 334 -8.84 -9.76 -4.95
CA VAL A 334 -7.50 -9.72 -4.36
C VAL A 334 -6.47 -10.22 -5.37
N GLY A 335 -5.48 -9.40 -5.71
CA GLY A 335 -4.41 -9.78 -6.65
C GLY A 335 -3.02 -9.56 -6.08
N ALA A 336 -2.11 -10.53 -6.25
CA ALA A 336 -0.74 -10.43 -5.77
C ALA A 336 0.18 -11.50 -6.36
N ILE A 337 1.49 -11.28 -6.43
CA ILE A 337 2.43 -12.40 -6.65
C ILE A 337 2.51 -13.32 -5.41
N PRO A 338 3.01 -14.56 -5.55
CA PRO A 338 3.17 -15.48 -4.43
C PRO A 338 3.90 -14.86 -3.22
N ARG A 339 3.51 -15.28 -2.01
CA ARG A 339 4.14 -14.92 -0.73
C ARG A 339 4.09 -13.43 -0.37
N GLN A 340 3.12 -12.67 -0.89
CA GLN A 340 2.92 -11.25 -0.50
C GLN A 340 1.80 -11.03 0.51
N GLY A 341 1.03 -12.07 0.86
CA GLY A 341 -0.06 -11.96 1.83
C GLY A 341 -1.47 -12.09 1.24
N LYS A 342 -1.60 -12.50 -0.03
CA LYS A 342 -2.90 -12.75 -0.71
C LYS A 342 -3.86 -13.55 0.15
N THR A 343 -3.47 -14.77 0.52
CA THR A 343 -4.30 -15.68 1.32
C THR A 343 -4.65 -15.09 2.69
N PHE A 344 -3.73 -14.36 3.34
CA PHE A 344 -4.01 -13.70 4.62
C PHE A 344 -5.06 -12.58 4.45
N ALA A 345 -4.96 -11.78 3.39
CA ALA A 345 -5.93 -10.74 3.07
C ALA A 345 -7.31 -11.32 2.75
N THR A 346 -7.38 -12.40 1.97
CA THR A 346 -8.64 -13.07 1.65
C THR A 346 -9.27 -13.70 2.90
N ARG A 347 -8.48 -14.33 3.77
CA ARG A 347 -8.97 -14.87 5.05
C ARG A 347 -9.44 -13.81 6.02
N LEU A 348 -8.89 -12.60 6.00
CA LEU A 348 -9.40 -11.50 6.82
C LEU A 348 -10.85 -11.18 6.47
N ALA A 349 -11.17 -11.08 5.18
CA ALA A 349 -12.55 -10.91 4.73
C ALA A 349 -13.44 -12.09 5.16
N ALA A 350 -12.95 -13.33 5.01
CA ALA A 350 -13.67 -14.53 5.44
C ALA A 350 -13.91 -14.58 6.95
N ALA A 351 -12.95 -14.16 7.78
CA ALA A 351 -13.03 -14.25 9.23
C ALA A 351 -14.21 -13.46 9.82
N GLY A 352 -14.51 -12.27 9.28
CA GLY A 352 -15.67 -11.50 9.69
C GLY A 352 -16.99 -12.25 9.45
N LEU A 353 -17.09 -12.95 8.32
CA LEU A 353 -18.27 -13.73 7.96
C LEU A 353 -18.35 -15.05 8.73
N ILE A 354 -17.21 -15.71 8.97
CA ILE A 354 -17.13 -16.93 9.80
C ILE A 354 -17.60 -16.68 11.23
N LEU A 355 -17.31 -15.51 11.79
CA LEU A 355 -17.71 -15.16 13.15
C LEU A 355 -19.18 -14.69 13.27
N ASP A 356 -19.88 -14.51 12.15
CA ASP A 356 -21.33 -14.36 12.13
C ASP A 356 -21.99 -15.74 11.95
N GLN A 357 -22.85 -16.09 12.91
CA GLN A 357 -23.50 -17.39 12.98
C GLN A 357 -24.56 -17.63 11.90
N HIS A 358 -25.08 -16.58 11.25
CA HIS A 358 -26.15 -16.71 10.26
C HIS A 358 -25.64 -16.83 8.83
N THR A 359 -24.34 -16.64 8.59
CA THR A 359 -23.79 -16.63 7.22
C THR A 359 -23.54 -18.05 6.68
N ARG A 360 -23.72 -18.20 5.36
CA ARG A 360 -23.32 -19.39 4.59
C ARG A 360 -22.04 -19.12 3.82
N LEU A 361 -21.14 -20.10 3.81
CA LEU A 361 -19.82 -19.96 3.19
C LEU A 361 -19.61 -21.03 2.12
N TYR A 362 -19.25 -20.58 0.93
CA TYR A 362 -18.76 -21.40 -0.17
C TYR A 362 -17.27 -21.08 -0.29
N VAL A 363 -16.42 -22.10 -0.18
CA VAL A 363 -14.97 -21.94 -0.21
C VAL A 363 -14.38 -22.90 -1.22
N ALA A 364 -13.77 -22.34 -2.26
CA ALA A 364 -13.06 -23.08 -3.29
C ALA A 364 -11.57 -22.71 -3.26
N ASP A 365 -10.71 -23.66 -2.92
CA ASP A 365 -9.25 -23.50 -2.90
C ASP A 365 -8.60 -24.28 -4.04
N PHE A 366 -8.28 -23.60 -5.14
CA PHE A 366 -7.59 -24.22 -6.30
C PHE A 366 -6.07 -24.28 -6.14
N LYS A 367 -5.54 -23.98 -4.95
CA LYS A 367 -4.12 -24.19 -4.64
C LYS A 367 -3.84 -25.60 -4.13
N ALA A 368 -4.88 -26.38 -3.79
CA ALA A 368 -4.79 -27.70 -3.16
C ALA A 368 -3.93 -27.72 -1.88
N GLY A 369 -3.94 -26.61 -1.12
CA GLY A 369 -3.08 -26.40 0.03
C GLY A 369 -3.76 -26.63 1.37
N LYS A 370 -3.00 -26.56 2.46
CA LYS A 370 -3.56 -26.53 3.84
C LYS A 370 -4.18 -25.19 4.21
N ASP A 371 -4.17 -24.24 3.27
CA ASP A 371 -4.46 -22.86 3.54
C ASP A 371 -5.94 -22.65 3.91
N TRP A 372 -6.86 -23.32 3.24
CA TRP A 372 -8.29 -23.17 3.51
C TRP A 372 -8.92 -24.33 4.28
N MET A 373 -8.19 -25.42 4.54
CA MET A 373 -8.70 -26.64 5.21
C MET A 373 -9.47 -26.38 6.52
N ALA A 374 -9.08 -25.38 7.33
CA ALA A 374 -9.82 -25.08 8.55
C ALA A 374 -11.27 -24.61 8.28
N ALA A 375 -11.55 -24.04 7.10
CA ALA A 375 -12.88 -23.58 6.71
C ALA A 375 -13.85 -24.74 6.41
N GLU A 376 -13.36 -25.95 6.14
CA GLU A 376 -14.19 -27.16 5.97
C GLU A 376 -15.16 -27.37 7.15
N GLN A 377 -14.72 -27.00 8.36
CA GLN A 377 -15.49 -27.10 9.59
C GLN A 377 -16.70 -26.15 9.68
N VAL A 378 -16.78 -25.14 8.82
CA VAL A 378 -17.81 -24.09 8.85
C VAL A 378 -18.53 -23.88 7.52
N ALA A 379 -17.94 -24.35 6.42
CA ALA A 379 -18.43 -24.09 5.08
C ALA A 379 -19.69 -24.91 4.76
N HIS A 380 -20.63 -24.23 4.09
CA HIS A 380 -21.77 -24.89 3.46
C HIS A 380 -21.32 -25.72 2.25
N ARG A 381 -20.38 -25.18 1.46
CA ARG A 381 -19.68 -25.90 0.39
C ARG A 381 -18.17 -25.69 0.53
N PHE A 382 -17.40 -26.76 0.48
CA PHE A 382 -15.94 -26.73 0.54
C PHE A 382 -15.34 -27.65 -0.52
N LEU A 383 -14.36 -27.13 -1.26
CA LEU A 383 -13.55 -27.88 -2.20
C LEU A 383 -12.11 -27.38 -2.10
N SER A 384 -11.16 -28.30 -2.27
CA SER A 384 -9.73 -28.01 -2.27
C SER A 384 -9.03 -28.95 -3.23
N GLY A 385 -8.59 -28.42 -4.37
CA GLY A 385 -8.02 -29.19 -5.46
C GLY A 385 -8.09 -28.43 -6.78
N ASP A 386 -7.31 -28.87 -7.78
CA ASP A 386 -7.20 -28.25 -9.10
C ASP A 386 -7.56 -29.18 -10.26
N ASP A 387 -8.00 -30.41 -9.98
CA ASP A 387 -8.45 -31.36 -11.00
C ASP A 387 -9.78 -30.95 -11.66
N ALA A 388 -10.08 -31.51 -12.83
CA ALA A 388 -11.30 -31.25 -13.60
C ALA A 388 -12.59 -31.46 -12.79
N GLU A 389 -12.62 -32.44 -11.88
CA GLU A 389 -13.77 -32.67 -10.99
C GLU A 389 -14.06 -31.47 -10.07
N HIS A 390 -13.02 -30.79 -9.57
CA HIS A 390 -13.16 -29.59 -8.75
C HIS A 390 -13.67 -28.40 -9.56
N ILE A 391 -13.25 -28.29 -10.82
CA ILE A 391 -13.70 -27.23 -11.74
C ILE A 391 -15.18 -27.43 -12.10
N VAL A 392 -15.59 -28.68 -12.39
CA VAL A 392 -17.00 -29.03 -12.62
C VAL A 392 -17.84 -28.79 -11.36
N ALA A 393 -17.34 -29.17 -10.18
CA ALA A 393 -18.02 -28.90 -8.92
C ALA A 393 -18.22 -27.39 -8.67
N LEU A 394 -17.21 -26.56 -8.97
CA LEU A 394 -17.36 -25.10 -8.91
C LEU A 394 -18.42 -24.61 -9.89
N LYS A 395 -18.39 -25.06 -11.16
CA LYS A 395 -19.40 -24.71 -12.17
C LYS A 395 -20.81 -25.00 -11.63
N ASP A 396 -21.00 -26.18 -11.04
CA ASP A 396 -22.29 -26.59 -10.50
C ASP A 396 -22.74 -25.73 -9.29
N TRP A 397 -21.81 -25.34 -8.42
CA TRP A 397 -22.11 -24.39 -7.33
C TRP A 397 -22.49 -23.02 -7.84
N LEU A 398 -21.85 -22.54 -8.92
CA LEU A 398 -22.19 -21.25 -9.51
C LEU A 398 -23.60 -21.28 -10.10
N VAL A 399 -24.00 -22.37 -10.76
CA VAL A 399 -25.38 -22.55 -11.24
C VAL A 399 -26.37 -22.60 -10.07
N GLU A 400 -26.04 -23.31 -9.00
CA GLU A 400 -26.84 -23.33 -7.76
C GLU A 400 -27.02 -21.92 -7.19
N LEU A 401 -25.94 -21.13 -7.09
CA LEU A 401 -25.98 -19.76 -6.58
C LEU A 401 -26.77 -18.83 -7.50
N VAL A 402 -26.68 -18.98 -8.82
CA VAL A 402 -27.50 -18.22 -9.77
C VAL A 402 -28.98 -18.50 -9.55
N ALA A 403 -29.35 -19.79 -9.41
CA ALA A 403 -30.73 -20.19 -9.12
C ALA A 403 -31.21 -19.63 -7.77
N GLU A 404 -30.36 -19.67 -6.73
CA GLU A 404 -30.65 -19.09 -5.41
C GLU A 404 -30.88 -17.57 -5.48
N VAL A 405 -30.06 -16.82 -6.22
CA VAL A 405 -30.27 -15.37 -6.42
C VAL A 405 -31.61 -15.11 -7.08
N GLN A 406 -31.93 -15.82 -8.16
CA GLN A 406 -33.21 -15.67 -8.87
C GLN A 406 -34.40 -16.01 -7.95
N ASP A 407 -34.25 -17.04 -7.12
CA ASP A 407 -35.27 -17.43 -6.15
C ASP A 407 -35.46 -16.38 -5.04
N ARG A 408 -34.38 -15.83 -4.49
CA ARG A 408 -34.45 -14.71 -3.53
C ARG A 408 -35.17 -13.52 -4.12
N TYR A 409 -34.88 -13.14 -5.36
CA TYR A 409 -35.59 -12.03 -6.03
C TYR A 409 -37.09 -12.30 -6.22
N ARG A 410 -37.49 -13.54 -6.49
CA ARG A 410 -38.92 -13.91 -6.56
C ARG A 410 -39.57 -13.76 -5.19
N ARG A 411 -38.97 -14.35 -4.15
CA ARG A 411 -39.46 -14.21 -2.76
C ARG A 411 -39.52 -12.75 -2.31
N MET A 412 -38.49 -11.95 -2.60
CA MET A 412 -38.43 -10.53 -2.25
C MET A 412 -39.52 -9.69 -2.92
N ARG A 413 -39.97 -10.08 -4.11
CA ARG A 413 -41.08 -9.41 -4.82
C ARG A 413 -42.42 -9.64 -4.14
N ASP A 414 -42.57 -10.75 -3.43
CA ASP A 414 -43.81 -11.14 -2.75
C ASP A 414 -43.87 -10.62 -1.30
N LEU A 415 -42.79 -9.98 -0.81
CA LEU A 415 -42.72 -9.38 0.52
C LEU A 415 -43.17 -7.91 0.51
N ASP A 416 -43.74 -7.46 1.63
CA ASP A 416 -44.10 -6.05 1.83
C ASP A 416 -42.86 -5.15 1.83
N ASP A 417 -42.99 -3.94 1.29
CA ASP A 417 -41.91 -2.93 1.20
C ASP A 417 -41.36 -2.52 2.58
N GLU A 418 -42.15 -2.67 3.66
CA GLU A 418 -41.67 -2.45 5.04
C GLU A 418 -40.62 -3.49 5.47
N VAL A 419 -40.75 -4.72 4.99
CA VAL A 419 -39.84 -5.84 5.30
C VAL A 419 -38.65 -5.87 4.33
N CYS A 420 -38.93 -5.62 3.05
CA CYS A 420 -37.97 -5.68 1.94
C CYS A 420 -37.87 -4.32 1.21
N PRO A 421 -37.36 -3.26 1.86
CA PRO A 421 -37.20 -1.96 1.23
C PRO A 421 -36.24 -2.06 0.04
N GLU A 422 -36.57 -1.36 -1.05
CA GLU A 422 -35.77 -1.31 -2.29
C GLU A 422 -35.47 -2.66 -2.94
N SER A 423 -36.24 -3.72 -2.62
CA SER A 423 -35.99 -5.09 -3.11
C SER A 423 -34.57 -5.61 -2.80
N LYS A 424 -34.05 -5.27 -1.61
CA LYS A 424 -32.73 -5.70 -1.12
C LYS A 424 -32.89 -6.49 0.16
N VAL A 425 -32.07 -7.53 0.32
CA VAL A 425 -31.95 -8.24 1.59
C VAL A 425 -31.53 -7.24 2.67
N THR A 426 -32.20 -7.31 3.83
CA THR A 426 -31.91 -6.48 5.01
C THR A 426 -31.28 -7.31 6.14
N PRO A 427 -30.70 -6.66 7.17
CA PRO A 427 -30.19 -7.38 8.34
C PRO A 427 -31.23 -8.28 9.01
N ALA A 428 -32.47 -7.81 9.15
CA ALA A 428 -33.55 -8.58 9.75
C ALA A 428 -33.88 -9.82 8.90
N MET A 429 -34.02 -9.65 7.58
CA MET A 429 -34.29 -10.75 6.66
C MET A 429 -33.19 -11.81 6.66
N SER A 430 -31.91 -11.38 6.73
CA SER A 430 -30.77 -12.30 6.73
C SER A 430 -30.68 -13.18 7.98
N ARG A 431 -31.35 -12.79 9.06
CA ARG A 431 -31.39 -13.49 10.35
C ARG A 431 -32.65 -14.35 10.52
N ASP A 432 -33.67 -14.10 9.71
CA ASP A 432 -34.91 -14.87 9.72
C ASP A 432 -34.73 -16.19 8.95
N THR A 433 -34.76 -17.29 9.70
CA THR A 433 -34.63 -18.64 9.15
C THR A 433 -35.83 -19.04 8.29
N ALA A 434 -37.01 -18.46 8.51
CA ALA A 434 -38.20 -18.74 7.70
C ALA A 434 -38.07 -18.16 6.29
N LEU A 435 -37.43 -17.00 6.16
CA LEU A 435 -37.16 -16.38 4.87
C LEU A 435 -36.03 -17.07 4.12
N ASN A 436 -35.10 -17.76 4.81
CA ASN A 436 -33.98 -18.49 4.22
C ASN A 436 -33.15 -17.62 3.24
N MET A 437 -32.84 -16.38 3.63
CA MET A 437 -32.00 -15.45 2.85
C MET A 437 -30.75 -15.00 3.63
N PRO A 438 -29.95 -15.92 4.20
CA PRO A 438 -28.74 -15.53 4.93
C PRO A 438 -27.74 -14.85 4.00
N ILE A 439 -26.84 -14.05 4.56
CA ILE A 439 -25.67 -13.59 3.82
C ILE A 439 -24.85 -14.81 3.40
N THR A 440 -24.69 -15.00 2.09
CA THR A 440 -23.94 -16.10 1.50
C THR A 440 -22.67 -15.54 0.89
N ALA A 441 -21.50 -16.06 1.22
CA ALA A 441 -20.25 -15.60 0.61
C ALA A 441 -19.54 -16.73 -0.13
N LEU A 442 -19.11 -16.41 -1.34
CA LEU A 442 -18.33 -17.27 -2.21
C LEU A 442 -16.87 -16.77 -2.25
N PHE A 443 -15.97 -17.58 -1.71
CA PHE A 443 -14.52 -17.37 -1.75
C PHE A 443 -13.91 -18.32 -2.76
N ILE A 444 -13.23 -17.78 -3.77
CA ILE A 444 -12.44 -18.55 -4.74
C ILE A 444 -10.98 -18.10 -4.65
N ASP A 445 -10.14 -18.97 -4.10
CA ASP A 445 -8.69 -18.77 -4.09
C ASP A 445 -8.07 -19.41 -5.33
N GLU A 446 -7.21 -18.66 -6.02
CA GLU A 446 -6.68 -18.99 -7.35
C GLU A 446 -7.75 -19.10 -8.44
N VAL A 447 -8.64 -18.10 -8.54
CA VAL A 447 -9.72 -18.04 -9.55
C VAL A 447 -9.23 -18.22 -11.00
N GLN A 448 -7.95 -17.97 -11.27
CA GLN A 448 -7.37 -18.21 -12.59
C GLN A 448 -7.44 -19.67 -13.04
N VAL A 449 -7.36 -20.63 -12.11
CA VAL A 449 -7.30 -22.05 -12.43
C VAL A 449 -8.57 -22.50 -13.14
N PRO A 450 -9.78 -22.30 -12.59
CA PRO A 450 -11.01 -22.65 -13.29
C PRO A 450 -11.26 -21.77 -14.52
N LEU A 451 -10.87 -20.49 -14.53
CA LEU A 451 -11.11 -19.59 -15.66
C LEU A 451 -10.25 -19.91 -16.90
N GLU A 452 -9.07 -20.49 -16.70
CA GLU A 452 -8.16 -20.87 -17.79
C GLU A 452 -8.51 -22.24 -18.40
N ASP A 453 -9.40 -23.01 -17.76
CA ASP A 453 -9.75 -24.35 -18.20
C ASP A 453 -10.50 -24.35 -19.55
N ARG A 454 -10.01 -25.17 -20.48
CA ARG A 454 -10.50 -25.26 -21.86
C ARG A 454 -11.30 -26.52 -22.15
N THR A 455 -11.66 -27.29 -21.13
CA THR A 455 -12.47 -28.49 -21.27
C THR A 455 -13.82 -28.10 -21.88
N PRO A 456 -14.18 -28.64 -23.06
CA PRO A 456 -15.44 -28.30 -23.70
C PRO A 456 -16.60 -28.92 -22.93
N ILE A 457 -17.64 -28.12 -22.71
CA ILE A 457 -18.92 -28.53 -22.15
C ILE A 457 -20.04 -28.10 -23.07
N GLU A 458 -21.13 -28.86 -23.10
CA GLU A 458 -22.30 -28.53 -23.91
C GLU A 458 -23.26 -27.65 -23.09
N VAL A 459 -23.48 -26.43 -23.56
CA VAL A 459 -24.27 -25.38 -22.92
C VAL A 459 -25.26 -24.86 -23.96
N GLN A 460 -26.56 -25.14 -23.78
CA GLN A 460 -27.63 -24.82 -24.74
C GLN A 460 -27.36 -25.30 -26.19
N GLY A 461 -26.78 -26.49 -26.35
CA GLY A 461 -26.45 -27.06 -27.67
C GLY A 461 -25.24 -26.41 -28.36
N LYS A 462 -24.49 -25.55 -27.65
CA LYS A 462 -23.20 -25.01 -28.08
C LYS A 462 -22.10 -25.62 -27.22
N ASN A 463 -20.96 -25.96 -27.84
CA ASN A 463 -19.77 -26.37 -27.10
C ASN A 463 -18.97 -25.14 -26.70
N VAL A 464 -18.89 -24.87 -25.39
CA VAL A 464 -18.12 -23.76 -24.82
C VAL A 464 -17.07 -24.29 -23.85
N PRO A 465 -15.90 -23.65 -23.72
CA PRO A 465 -14.95 -23.96 -22.66
C PRO A 465 -15.58 -23.76 -21.27
N VAL A 466 -15.37 -24.68 -20.33
CA VAL A 466 -15.92 -24.56 -18.96
C VAL A 466 -15.44 -23.29 -18.26
N GLY A 467 -14.19 -22.87 -18.47
CA GLY A 467 -13.66 -21.63 -17.87
C GLY A 467 -14.34 -20.36 -18.38
N GLU A 468 -14.79 -20.36 -19.65
CA GLU A 468 -15.55 -19.27 -20.24
C GLU A 468 -16.93 -19.17 -19.57
N TYR A 469 -17.63 -20.30 -19.46
CA TYR A 469 -18.92 -20.37 -18.79
C TYR A 469 -18.85 -20.03 -17.29
N ILE A 470 -17.79 -20.44 -16.60
CA ILE A 470 -17.53 -20.00 -15.21
C ILE A 470 -17.34 -18.49 -15.14
N GLY A 471 -16.62 -17.90 -16.10
CA GLY A 471 -16.43 -16.45 -16.19
C GLY A 471 -17.74 -15.68 -16.40
N GLU A 472 -18.62 -16.21 -17.24
CA GLU A 472 -19.99 -15.71 -17.47
C GLU A 472 -20.84 -15.76 -16.18
N LEU A 473 -20.89 -16.91 -15.51
CA LEU A 473 -21.63 -17.08 -14.25
C LEU A 473 -21.11 -16.15 -13.14
N LEU A 474 -19.78 -16.03 -12.99
CA LEU A 474 -19.17 -15.10 -12.03
C LEU A 474 -19.51 -13.64 -12.35
N THR A 475 -19.52 -13.27 -13.63
CA THR A 475 -19.89 -11.92 -14.07
C THR A 475 -21.36 -11.64 -13.78
N TRP A 476 -22.25 -12.60 -14.02
CA TRP A 476 -23.66 -12.49 -13.69
C TRP A 476 -23.88 -12.33 -12.18
N LEU A 477 -23.22 -13.16 -11.37
CA LEU A 477 -23.30 -13.10 -9.91
C LEU A 477 -22.79 -11.75 -9.39
N ALA A 478 -21.65 -11.27 -9.88
CA ALA A 478 -21.13 -9.96 -9.49
C ALA A 478 -22.12 -8.81 -9.80
N LYS A 479 -22.90 -8.91 -10.89
CA LYS A 479 -23.90 -7.90 -11.27
C LYS A 479 -25.20 -7.98 -10.44
N LYS A 480 -25.71 -9.19 -10.17
CA LYS A 480 -27.08 -9.39 -9.67
C LYS A 480 -27.16 -9.89 -8.23
N ALA A 481 -26.14 -10.59 -7.77
CA ALA A 481 -26.16 -11.22 -6.45
C ALA A 481 -26.02 -10.27 -5.25
N PRO A 482 -25.40 -9.07 -5.34
CA PRO A 482 -25.21 -8.18 -4.18
C PRO A 482 -26.51 -7.88 -3.43
N ALA A 483 -27.55 -7.39 -4.11
CA ALA A 483 -28.82 -7.04 -3.48
C ALA A 483 -29.57 -8.27 -2.91
N ALA A 484 -29.31 -9.47 -3.45
CA ALA A 484 -29.81 -10.74 -2.91
C ALA A 484 -28.98 -11.26 -1.71
N GLY A 485 -28.00 -10.50 -1.22
CA GLY A 485 -27.20 -10.84 -0.05
C GLY A 485 -26.11 -11.88 -0.32
N ILE A 486 -25.65 -12.00 -1.57
CA ILE A 486 -24.52 -12.87 -1.92
C ILE A 486 -23.27 -12.03 -2.19
N VAL A 487 -22.18 -12.35 -1.49
CA VAL A 487 -20.88 -11.67 -1.55
C VAL A 487 -19.90 -12.50 -2.35
N LEU A 488 -19.26 -11.90 -3.36
CA LEU A 488 -18.25 -12.57 -4.18
C LEU A 488 -16.84 -12.11 -3.79
N VAL A 489 -15.97 -13.04 -3.45
CA VAL A 489 -14.55 -12.78 -3.13
C VAL A 489 -13.65 -13.65 -4.02
N LEU A 490 -12.91 -13.01 -4.90
CA LEU A 490 -12.00 -13.66 -5.85
C LEU A 490 -10.56 -13.32 -5.51
N ALA A 491 -9.67 -14.31 -5.50
CA ALA A 491 -8.25 -14.09 -5.28
C ALA A 491 -7.41 -14.73 -6.40
N THR A 492 -6.46 -13.99 -6.95
CA THR A 492 -5.57 -14.46 -8.03
C THR A 492 -4.09 -14.22 -7.69
N GLN A 493 -3.23 -15.17 -8.05
CA GLN A 493 -1.78 -14.95 -8.08
C GLN A 493 -1.22 -14.50 -9.44
N ARG A 494 -2.06 -14.58 -10.49
CA ARG A 494 -1.73 -14.19 -11.86
C ARG A 494 -2.77 -13.17 -12.34
N PRO A 495 -2.64 -11.91 -11.92
CA PRO A 495 -3.52 -10.85 -12.41
C PRO A 495 -3.12 -10.49 -13.84
N ASP A 496 -3.55 -11.32 -14.81
CA ASP A 496 -3.37 -11.06 -16.24
C ASP A 496 -4.73 -10.91 -16.95
N SER A 497 -4.72 -10.29 -18.14
CA SER A 497 -5.95 -9.97 -18.87
C SER A 497 -6.59 -11.17 -19.56
N LYS A 498 -5.85 -12.27 -19.73
CA LYS A 498 -6.36 -13.53 -20.28
C LYS A 498 -7.03 -14.37 -19.19
N THR A 499 -6.52 -14.24 -17.98
CA THR A 499 -6.95 -14.95 -16.78
C THR A 499 -8.21 -14.39 -16.17
N ILE A 500 -8.35 -13.05 -16.06
CA ILE A 500 -9.58 -12.41 -15.55
C ILE A 500 -10.23 -11.59 -16.67
N PRO A 501 -11.35 -12.07 -17.24
CA PRO A 501 -12.06 -11.39 -18.31
C PRO A 501 -12.41 -9.93 -17.98
N SER A 502 -12.37 -9.05 -18.98
CA SER A 502 -12.71 -7.63 -18.81
C SER A 502 -14.12 -7.42 -18.26
N GLY A 503 -15.10 -8.21 -18.73
CA GLY A 503 -16.48 -8.19 -18.25
C GLY A 503 -16.58 -8.40 -16.74
N LEU A 504 -15.90 -9.43 -16.22
CA LEU A 504 -15.83 -9.71 -14.80
C LEU A 504 -15.10 -8.58 -14.04
N ARG A 505 -13.96 -8.11 -14.55
CA ARG A 505 -13.20 -7.02 -13.91
C ARG A 505 -13.98 -5.73 -13.80
N ALA A 506 -14.86 -5.43 -14.76
CA ALA A 506 -15.63 -4.18 -14.78
C ALA A 506 -16.67 -4.11 -13.65
N VAL A 507 -17.23 -5.25 -13.26
CA VAL A 507 -18.37 -5.33 -12.32
C VAL A 507 -17.98 -5.62 -10.88
N LEU A 508 -16.74 -6.06 -10.64
CA LEU A 508 -16.25 -6.24 -9.27
C LEU A 508 -16.15 -4.87 -8.58
N GLY A 509 -16.70 -4.75 -7.38
CA GLY A 509 -16.68 -3.54 -6.57
C GLY A 509 -15.29 -3.23 -5.98
N SER A 510 -15.04 -3.73 -4.77
CA SER A 510 -13.80 -3.48 -4.04
C SER A 510 -12.63 -4.28 -4.63
N ARG A 511 -11.45 -3.66 -4.71
CA ARG A 511 -10.24 -4.24 -5.31
C ARG A 511 -9.04 -4.02 -4.40
N PHE A 512 -8.28 -5.08 -4.13
CA PHE A 512 -7.09 -5.03 -3.30
C PHE A 512 -5.89 -5.66 -4.03
N ALA A 513 -4.96 -4.81 -4.46
CA ALA A 513 -3.74 -5.24 -5.13
C ALA A 513 -2.56 -5.19 -4.16
N LEU A 514 -2.06 -6.35 -3.73
CA LEU A 514 -0.75 -6.40 -3.09
C LEU A 514 0.34 -6.29 -4.17
N ARG A 515 1.59 -6.46 -3.76
CA ARG A 515 2.74 -6.38 -4.67
C ARG A 515 2.56 -7.29 -5.89
N VAL A 516 2.79 -6.71 -7.07
CA VAL A 516 2.82 -7.38 -8.38
C VAL A 516 4.14 -7.09 -9.11
N MET A 517 4.36 -7.67 -10.30
CA MET A 517 5.61 -7.48 -11.04
C MET A 517 5.62 -6.21 -11.88
N ASP A 518 4.52 -5.91 -12.58
CA ASP A 518 4.43 -4.76 -13.49
C ASP A 518 3.21 -3.88 -13.17
N TRP A 519 3.26 -2.62 -13.61
CA TRP A 519 2.15 -1.68 -13.47
C TRP A 519 0.90 -2.13 -14.25
N ARG A 520 1.08 -2.94 -15.30
CA ARG A 520 -0.02 -3.55 -16.06
C ARG A 520 -0.82 -4.51 -15.19
N ASP A 521 -0.12 -5.41 -14.50
CA ASP A 521 -0.70 -6.35 -13.52
C ASP A 521 -1.44 -5.58 -12.41
N SER A 522 -0.84 -4.47 -11.95
CA SER A 522 -1.48 -3.60 -10.95
C SER A 522 -2.80 -3.02 -11.46
N ASN A 523 -2.84 -2.55 -12.71
CA ASN A 523 -4.05 -2.02 -13.33
C ASN A 523 -5.11 -3.11 -13.60
N ILE A 524 -4.70 -4.35 -13.85
CA ILE A 524 -5.64 -5.46 -14.04
C ILE A 524 -6.45 -5.69 -12.75
N VAL A 525 -5.82 -5.54 -11.58
CA VAL A 525 -6.50 -5.65 -10.29
C VAL A 525 -7.21 -4.36 -9.90
N LEU A 526 -6.55 -3.20 -9.93
CA LEU A 526 -7.07 -1.93 -9.41
C LEU A 526 -8.04 -1.21 -10.37
N GLY A 527 -8.00 -1.57 -11.65
CA GLY A 527 -8.69 -0.88 -12.73
C GLY A 527 -7.73 -0.09 -13.62
N GLU A 528 -8.21 0.22 -14.82
CA GLU A 528 -7.40 0.88 -15.84
C GLU A 528 -6.89 2.27 -15.40
N GLN A 529 -5.67 2.59 -15.82
CA GLN A 529 -5.02 3.87 -15.57
C GLN A 529 -4.81 4.22 -14.08
N MET A 530 -4.90 3.26 -13.16
CA MET A 530 -4.66 3.53 -11.73
C MET A 530 -3.20 3.91 -11.45
N ASN A 531 -2.25 3.32 -12.18
CA ASN A 531 -0.84 3.69 -12.12
C ASN A 531 -0.60 5.18 -12.49
N THR A 532 -1.27 5.71 -13.51
CA THR A 532 -1.14 7.12 -13.91
C THR A 532 -1.78 8.07 -12.90
N ARG A 533 -2.71 7.56 -12.09
CA ARG A 533 -3.32 8.25 -10.94
C ARG A 533 -2.48 8.12 -9.65
N GLY A 534 -1.28 7.53 -9.72
CA GLY A 534 -0.34 7.41 -8.60
C GLY A 534 -0.52 6.16 -7.73
N HIS A 535 -1.36 5.22 -8.17
CA HIS A 535 -1.66 3.96 -7.49
C HIS A 535 -1.13 2.77 -8.30
N ASP A 536 0.07 2.31 -7.93
CA ASP A 536 0.77 1.23 -8.61
C ASP A 536 1.34 0.25 -7.58
N SER A 537 0.78 -0.95 -7.51
CA SER A 537 1.20 -1.95 -6.54
C SER A 537 2.52 -2.63 -6.92
N SER A 538 3.03 -2.45 -8.15
CA SER A 538 4.36 -2.94 -8.54
C SER A 538 5.51 -2.21 -7.83
N ARG A 539 5.24 -0.99 -7.34
CA ARG A 539 6.19 -0.17 -6.57
C ARG A 539 6.35 -0.62 -5.12
N LEU A 540 5.48 -1.50 -4.63
CA LEU A 540 5.61 -2.08 -3.29
C LEU A 540 6.88 -2.95 -3.23
N LEU A 541 7.60 -2.86 -2.11
CA LEU A 541 8.84 -3.59 -1.89
C LEU A 541 8.58 -5.05 -1.49
N PRO A 542 9.51 -5.99 -1.74
CA PRO A 542 9.39 -7.37 -1.29
C PRO A 542 9.20 -7.52 0.23
N SER A 543 9.69 -6.55 1.01
CA SER A 543 9.56 -6.48 2.47
C SER A 543 8.15 -6.09 2.95
N HIS A 544 7.33 -5.48 2.09
CA HIS A 544 5.98 -5.02 2.40
C HIS A 544 4.95 -6.17 2.40
N LYS A 545 5.17 -7.14 3.28
CA LYS A 545 4.27 -8.30 3.43
C LYS A 545 2.92 -7.88 4.00
N GLY A 546 1.83 -8.30 3.36
CA GLY A 546 0.48 -7.92 3.73
C GLY A 546 0.17 -6.46 3.43
N VAL A 547 0.91 -5.81 2.54
CA VAL A 547 0.64 -4.42 2.13
C VAL A 547 0.13 -4.42 0.71
N GLY A 548 -0.92 -3.67 0.46
CA GLY A 548 -1.51 -3.52 -0.85
C GLY A 548 -2.26 -2.20 -1.01
N ILE A 549 -2.70 -1.93 -2.21
CA ILE A 549 -3.54 -0.78 -2.54
C ILE A 549 -4.98 -1.26 -2.56
N LEU A 550 -5.82 -0.66 -1.72
CA LEU A 550 -7.26 -0.88 -1.66
C LEU A 550 -7.97 0.23 -2.43
N ARG A 551 -8.73 -0.15 -3.45
CA ARG A 551 -9.76 0.67 -4.08
C ARG A 551 -11.12 0.18 -3.57
N PRO A 552 -11.77 0.92 -2.66
CA PRO A 552 -13.09 0.54 -2.14
C PRO A 552 -14.19 0.82 -3.17
N ASP A 553 -15.30 0.11 -3.04
CA ASP A 553 -16.54 0.32 -3.82
C ASP A 553 -17.45 1.42 -3.23
N GLY A 554 -17.15 1.87 -2.01
CA GLY A 554 -17.95 2.86 -1.28
C GLY A 554 -17.12 3.73 -0.34
N GLU A 555 -17.80 4.50 0.51
CA GLU A 555 -17.14 5.38 1.47
C GLU A 555 -16.34 4.57 2.50
N THR A 556 -15.14 5.04 2.82
CA THR A 556 -14.30 4.49 3.88
C THR A 556 -14.04 5.56 4.93
N GLU A 557 -13.63 5.17 6.14
CA GLU A 557 -13.20 6.11 7.19
C GLU A 557 -12.02 7.00 6.75
N ALA A 558 -11.31 6.63 5.69
CA ALA A 558 -10.26 7.45 5.08
C ALA A 558 -10.80 8.71 4.37
N GLY A 559 -12.12 8.79 4.13
CA GLY A 559 -12.85 9.91 3.53
C GLY A 559 -13.58 9.52 2.23
N ALA A 560 -14.77 10.08 2.00
CA ALA A 560 -15.62 9.84 0.81
C ALA A 560 -14.94 10.16 -0.55
N ASP A 561 -13.83 10.88 -0.52
CA ASP A 561 -13.10 11.37 -1.69
C ASP A 561 -11.84 10.55 -2.06
N VAL A 562 -11.51 9.51 -1.29
CA VAL A 562 -10.29 8.71 -1.49
C VAL A 562 -10.55 7.62 -2.54
N LEU A 563 -10.01 7.82 -3.76
CA LEU A 563 -10.11 6.87 -4.86
C LEU A 563 -9.50 5.50 -4.52
N ALA A 564 -8.32 5.50 -3.91
CA ALA A 564 -7.65 4.30 -3.41
C ALA A 564 -6.63 4.67 -2.33
N MET A 565 -6.26 3.71 -1.49
CA MET A 565 -5.33 3.92 -0.38
C MET A 565 -4.41 2.72 -0.20
N THR A 566 -3.18 2.95 0.26
CA THR A 566 -2.28 1.86 0.62
C THR A 566 -2.60 1.41 2.05
N VAL A 567 -2.85 0.10 2.20
CA VAL A 567 -3.26 -0.55 3.44
C VAL A 567 -2.28 -1.66 3.76
N ARG A 568 -1.81 -1.67 5.00
CA ARG A 568 -1.17 -2.82 5.63
C ARG A 568 -2.24 -3.64 6.33
N THR A 569 -2.53 -4.82 5.81
CA THR A 569 -3.51 -5.73 6.37
C THR A 569 -3.10 -6.17 7.77
N TYR A 570 -4.08 -6.50 8.60
CA TYR A 570 -3.78 -7.23 9.82
C TYR A 570 -3.14 -8.60 9.49
N TYR A 571 -2.38 -9.13 10.44
CA TYR A 571 -1.74 -10.43 10.35
C TYR A 571 -2.58 -11.47 11.07
N MET A 572 -2.83 -12.59 10.40
CA MET A 572 -3.62 -13.71 10.90
C MET A 572 -2.86 -15.02 10.66
N PRO A 573 -1.97 -15.44 11.57
CA PRO A 573 -1.28 -16.73 11.47
C PRO A 573 -2.27 -17.91 11.40
N GLY A 574 -1.79 -19.08 10.98
CA GLY A 574 -2.62 -20.26 10.80
C GLY A 574 -3.36 -20.71 12.08
N GLU A 575 -2.74 -20.54 13.25
CA GLU A 575 -3.37 -20.80 14.55
C GLU A 575 -4.61 -19.93 14.80
N ASP A 576 -4.54 -18.64 14.47
CA ASP A 576 -5.64 -17.68 14.62
C ASP A 576 -6.78 -18.01 13.67
N TRP A 577 -6.43 -18.37 12.43
CA TRP A 577 -7.39 -18.81 11.44
C TRP A 577 -8.16 -20.06 11.90
N GLN A 578 -7.44 -21.08 12.40
CA GLN A 578 -8.05 -22.30 12.92
C GLN A 578 -8.95 -22.02 14.13
N GLU A 579 -8.52 -21.14 15.03
CA GLU A 579 -9.33 -20.71 16.18
C GLU A 579 -10.61 -20.01 15.75
N ILE A 580 -10.52 -19.08 14.79
CA ILE A 580 -11.69 -18.38 14.23
C ILE A 580 -12.66 -19.37 13.58
N CYS A 581 -12.18 -20.33 12.78
CA CYS A 581 -13.04 -21.36 12.20
C CYS A 581 -13.70 -22.24 13.27
N ARG A 582 -12.95 -22.69 14.28
CA ARG A 582 -13.50 -23.49 15.38
C ARG A 582 -14.60 -22.73 16.13
N ARG A 583 -14.39 -21.45 16.41
CA ARG A 583 -15.39 -20.59 17.03
C ARG A 583 -16.60 -20.38 16.14
N GLY A 584 -16.39 -20.08 14.86
CA GLY A 584 -17.46 -19.94 13.87
C GLY A 584 -18.33 -21.19 13.74
N ARG A 585 -17.74 -22.39 13.88
CA ARG A 585 -18.48 -23.66 13.94
C ARG A 585 -19.33 -23.74 15.20
N ALA A 586 -18.73 -23.47 16.37
CA ALA A 586 -19.43 -23.53 17.65
C ALA A 586 -20.63 -22.55 17.69
N LEU A 587 -20.46 -21.34 17.15
CA LEU A 587 -21.54 -20.34 17.03
C LEU A 587 -22.69 -20.87 16.17
N ARG A 588 -22.40 -21.45 15.00
CA ARG A 588 -23.43 -22.04 14.11
C ARG A 588 -24.12 -23.24 14.74
N GLN A 589 -23.39 -24.08 15.47
CA GLN A 589 -23.97 -25.21 16.21
C GLN A 589 -24.92 -24.73 17.31
N ALA A 590 -24.52 -23.72 18.08
CA ALA A 590 -25.36 -23.13 19.12
C ALA A 590 -26.62 -22.46 18.54
N ALA A 591 -26.51 -21.85 17.36
CA ALA A 591 -27.63 -21.20 16.67
C ALA A 591 -28.49 -22.15 15.81
N GLY A 592 -28.07 -23.41 15.61
CA GLY A 592 -28.76 -24.36 14.74
C GLY A 592 -28.66 -24.03 13.24
N THR A 593 -27.64 -23.29 12.82
CA THR A 593 -27.48 -22.77 11.44
C THR A 593 -26.37 -23.49 10.64
N LEU A 594 -25.69 -24.48 11.24
CA LEU A 594 -24.67 -25.27 10.55
C LEU A 594 -25.32 -26.16 9.48
N THR A 595 -24.80 -26.15 8.25
CA THR A 595 -25.40 -26.83 7.09
C THR A 595 -24.33 -27.33 6.11
N GLY A 596 -24.71 -28.23 5.19
CA GLY A 596 -23.88 -28.62 4.04
C GLY A 596 -22.63 -29.41 4.44
N HIS A 597 -21.51 -29.14 3.77
CA HIS A 597 -20.25 -29.87 3.94
C HIS A 597 -19.84 -29.99 5.41
N ALA A 598 -19.95 -28.91 6.20
CA ALA A 598 -19.58 -28.90 7.61
C ALA A 598 -20.38 -29.89 8.49
N THR A 599 -21.53 -30.37 8.03
CA THR A 599 -22.36 -31.38 8.71
C THR A 599 -22.11 -32.80 8.23
N GLY A 600 -21.27 -33.00 7.21
CA GLY A 600 -21.00 -34.30 6.58
C GLY A 600 -22.04 -34.71 5.53
N GLU A 601 -22.91 -33.79 5.11
CA GLU A 601 -23.82 -34.01 3.97
C GLU A 601 -23.00 -34.15 2.69
N ASP A 602 -23.26 -35.19 1.90
CA ASP A 602 -22.59 -35.41 0.62
C ASP A 602 -23.00 -34.30 -0.37
N THR A 603 -22.07 -33.40 -0.66
CA THR A 603 -22.35 -32.13 -1.32
C THR A 603 -22.33 -32.17 -2.84
N ALA A 604 -22.37 -33.35 -3.46
CA ALA A 604 -22.47 -33.48 -4.92
C ALA A 604 -23.75 -32.82 -5.42
N VAL A 605 -23.62 -31.65 -6.04
CA VAL A 605 -24.74 -30.92 -6.64
C VAL A 605 -25.12 -31.65 -7.92
N ARG A 606 -26.25 -32.37 -7.92
CA ARG A 606 -26.91 -32.72 -9.17
C ARG A 606 -27.64 -31.49 -9.69
N VAL A 607 -26.96 -30.71 -10.53
CA VAL A 607 -27.60 -29.60 -11.24
C VAL A 607 -28.64 -30.18 -12.19
N ASP A 608 -29.89 -29.74 -12.02
CA ASP A 608 -30.95 -30.03 -12.99
C ASP A 608 -30.61 -29.32 -14.31
N PRO A 609 -30.64 -29.99 -15.48
CA PRO A 609 -30.47 -29.36 -16.79
C PRO A 609 -31.34 -28.11 -16.99
N VAL A 610 -32.50 -28.02 -16.32
CA VAL A 610 -33.37 -26.82 -16.33
C VAL A 610 -32.75 -25.65 -15.57
N ALA A 611 -32.08 -25.89 -14.45
CA ALA A 611 -31.38 -24.85 -13.69
C ALA A 611 -30.18 -24.31 -14.47
N GLU A 612 -29.43 -25.19 -15.13
CA GLU A 612 -28.35 -24.83 -16.04
C GLU A 612 -28.88 -23.98 -17.21
N ALA A 613 -29.95 -24.43 -17.89
CA ALA A 613 -30.61 -23.67 -18.96
C ALA A 613 -31.16 -22.29 -18.49
N LYS A 614 -31.64 -22.18 -17.25
CA LYS A 614 -32.13 -20.91 -16.67
C LYS A 614 -31.01 -19.93 -16.33
N ALA A 615 -29.86 -20.42 -15.84
CA ALA A 615 -28.69 -19.58 -15.62
C ALA A 615 -28.29 -18.89 -16.93
N ILE A 616 -28.25 -19.67 -18.02
CA ILE A 616 -27.84 -19.21 -19.35
C ILE A 616 -28.91 -18.34 -20.03
N SER A 617 -30.21 -18.67 -19.95
CA SER A 617 -31.26 -17.84 -20.57
C SER A 617 -31.40 -16.45 -19.93
N SER A 618 -30.96 -16.31 -18.67
CA SER A 618 -30.87 -15.00 -18.02
C SER A 618 -29.75 -14.13 -18.60
N GLU A 619 -28.72 -14.74 -19.19
CA GLU A 619 -27.61 -14.07 -19.89
C GLU A 619 -27.98 -13.70 -21.33
N ALA A 620 -28.76 -14.53 -22.03
CA ALA A 620 -29.37 -14.15 -23.33
C ALA A 620 -30.27 -12.91 -23.21
N LYS A 621 -30.83 -12.65 -22.03
CA LYS A 621 -31.56 -11.41 -21.72
C LYS A 621 -30.66 -10.20 -21.44
N VAL A 622 -29.38 -10.43 -21.14
CA VAL A 622 -28.37 -9.40 -20.82
C VAL A 622 -27.48 -9.09 -22.05
N MET A 623 -27.35 -10.02 -23.01
CA MET A 623 -26.66 -9.77 -24.29
C MET A 623 -27.57 -9.14 -25.37
N ALA A 624 -28.86 -8.94 -25.10
CA ALA A 624 -29.83 -8.47 -26.09
C ALA A 624 -30.30 -7.02 -25.90
N GLU A 625 -29.55 -6.17 -25.16
CA GLU A 625 -29.77 -4.73 -25.18
C GLU A 625 -28.76 -4.07 -26.12
N LEU A 626 -29.26 -3.54 -27.23
CA LEU A 626 -28.48 -2.71 -28.15
C LEU A 626 -27.85 -1.56 -27.36
N PRO A 627 -26.58 -1.17 -27.63
CA PRO A 627 -26.00 0.04 -27.07
C PRO A 627 -26.91 1.24 -27.32
N GLU A 628 -27.12 2.07 -26.29
CA GLU A 628 -28.09 3.18 -26.25
C GLU A 628 -28.14 4.03 -27.54
N PRO A 629 -27.01 4.47 -28.15
CA PRO A 629 -27.06 5.26 -29.40
C PRO A 629 -27.61 4.49 -30.60
N LEU A 630 -27.33 3.19 -30.71
CA LEU A 630 -27.84 2.34 -31.80
C LEU A 630 -29.29 1.93 -31.54
N ALA A 631 -29.67 1.74 -30.27
CA ALA A 631 -31.04 1.43 -29.89
C ALA A 631 -32.00 2.58 -30.26
N GLU A 632 -31.61 3.83 -29.97
CA GLU A 632 -32.38 5.03 -30.31
C GLU A 632 -32.50 5.24 -31.83
N VAL A 633 -31.40 5.06 -32.57
CA VAL A 633 -31.40 5.15 -34.03
C VAL A 633 -32.29 4.08 -34.65
N VAL A 634 -32.24 2.84 -34.16
CA VAL A 634 -33.08 1.73 -34.67
C VAL A 634 -34.54 1.96 -34.34
N ALA A 635 -34.87 2.47 -33.14
CA ALA A 635 -36.23 2.84 -32.78
C ALA A 635 -36.78 3.95 -33.70
N TYR A 636 -36.00 5.01 -33.94
CA TYR A 636 -36.38 6.08 -34.87
C TYR A 636 -36.59 5.54 -36.29
N VAL A 637 -35.68 4.69 -36.78
CA VAL A 637 -35.77 4.06 -38.11
C VAL A 637 -37.02 3.20 -38.23
N ASP A 638 -37.34 2.39 -37.22
CA ASP A 638 -38.49 1.49 -37.28
C ASP A 638 -39.83 2.25 -37.22
N GLU A 639 -39.87 3.42 -36.58
CA GLU A 639 -41.05 4.27 -36.54
C GLU A 639 -41.19 5.21 -37.75
N HIS A 640 -40.09 5.73 -38.31
CA HIS A 640 -40.12 6.86 -39.25
C HIS A 640 -39.52 6.57 -40.64
N ALA A 641 -38.80 5.45 -40.83
CA ALA A 641 -38.19 5.17 -42.13
C ALA A 641 -39.19 4.73 -43.19
N GLY A 642 -40.26 4.01 -42.84
CA GLY A 642 -41.16 3.39 -43.83
C GLY A 642 -40.37 2.57 -44.86
N ASP A 643 -40.53 2.90 -46.15
CA ASP A 643 -39.80 2.29 -47.28
C ASP A 643 -38.50 3.02 -47.68
N ARG A 644 -38.02 3.97 -46.87
CA ARG A 644 -36.79 4.74 -47.17
C ARG A 644 -35.56 3.84 -47.04
N GLU A 645 -34.71 3.84 -48.08
CA GLU A 645 -33.44 3.11 -48.05
C GLU A 645 -32.32 3.86 -47.30
N PHE A 646 -32.44 5.19 -47.14
CA PHE A 646 -31.38 6.06 -46.65
C PHE A 646 -31.90 7.19 -45.77
N ILE A 647 -31.22 7.45 -44.65
CA ILE A 647 -31.54 8.53 -43.71
C ILE A 647 -30.34 9.47 -43.55
N PRO A 648 -30.50 10.79 -43.80
CA PRO A 648 -29.45 11.78 -43.55
C PRO A 648 -29.01 11.85 -42.09
N THR A 649 -27.71 12.12 -41.87
CA THR A 649 -27.15 12.26 -40.51
C THR A 649 -27.75 13.46 -39.78
N ALA A 650 -27.99 14.56 -40.48
CA ALA A 650 -28.59 15.76 -39.89
C ALA A 650 -30.00 15.47 -39.32
N GLU A 651 -30.79 14.66 -40.02
CA GLU A 651 -32.12 14.25 -39.55
C GLU A 651 -32.04 13.42 -38.27
N LEU A 652 -31.11 12.46 -38.18
CA LEU A 652 -30.91 11.65 -36.98
C LEU A 652 -30.40 12.47 -35.79
N VAL A 653 -29.47 13.40 -36.05
CA VAL A 653 -28.91 14.28 -35.02
C VAL A 653 -29.98 15.22 -34.49
N ASP A 654 -30.79 15.82 -35.36
CA ASP A 654 -31.87 16.73 -34.97
C ASP A 654 -33.01 15.98 -34.26
N ALA A 655 -33.34 14.75 -34.69
CA ALA A 655 -34.39 13.95 -34.09
C ALA A 655 -34.02 13.38 -32.71
N LEU A 656 -32.73 13.02 -32.51
CA LEU A 656 -32.23 12.44 -31.26
C LEU A 656 -31.62 13.46 -30.30
N ASP A 657 -31.54 14.74 -30.70
CA ASP A 657 -30.93 15.84 -29.91
C ASP A 657 -29.49 15.53 -29.45
N VAL A 658 -28.66 15.04 -30.37
CA VAL A 658 -27.28 14.60 -30.09
C VAL A 658 -26.23 15.45 -30.81
N ASP A 659 -25.02 15.58 -30.25
CA ASP A 659 -23.93 16.31 -30.92
C ASP A 659 -23.45 15.55 -32.19
N PRO A 660 -23.36 16.20 -33.37
CA PRO A 660 -22.99 15.53 -34.63
C PRO A 660 -21.63 14.83 -34.62
N ASN A 661 -20.63 15.38 -33.92
CA ASN A 661 -19.27 14.83 -33.89
C ASN A 661 -19.13 13.68 -32.89
N VAL A 662 -19.91 13.71 -31.81
CA VAL A 662 -20.00 12.60 -30.84
C VAL A 662 -20.78 11.45 -31.47
N PHE A 663 -21.95 11.74 -32.04
CA PHE A 663 -22.81 10.76 -32.71
C PHE A 663 -22.07 10.03 -33.84
N GLY A 664 -21.40 10.76 -34.72
CA GLY A 664 -20.65 10.15 -35.84
C GLY A 664 -19.51 9.23 -35.37
N ARG A 665 -18.84 9.54 -34.25
CA ARG A 665 -17.80 8.68 -33.66
C ARG A 665 -18.41 7.42 -33.04
N GLN A 666 -19.46 7.57 -32.25
CA GLN A 666 -20.16 6.44 -31.62
C GLN A 666 -20.72 5.47 -32.66
N MET A 667 -21.39 5.97 -33.70
CA MET A 667 -21.91 5.12 -34.77
C MET A 667 -20.80 4.40 -35.53
N THR A 668 -19.63 5.02 -35.71
CA THR A 668 -18.47 4.38 -36.34
C THR A 668 -17.88 3.29 -35.44
N GLU A 669 -17.76 3.53 -34.13
CA GLU A 669 -17.30 2.55 -33.13
C GLU A 669 -18.25 1.34 -33.05
N LEU A 670 -19.53 1.55 -33.28
CA LEU A 670 -20.57 0.52 -33.33
C LEU A 670 -20.64 -0.24 -34.67
N GLY A 671 -19.76 0.06 -35.64
CA GLY A 671 -19.70 -0.61 -36.93
C GLY A 671 -20.64 -0.04 -38.01
N CYS A 672 -21.32 1.08 -37.75
CA CYS A 672 -22.16 1.77 -38.74
C CYS A 672 -21.35 2.82 -39.50
N SER A 673 -21.07 2.57 -40.78
CA SER A 673 -20.40 3.55 -41.65
C SER A 673 -21.40 4.47 -42.37
N SER A 674 -21.22 5.78 -42.22
CA SER A 674 -21.99 6.76 -42.98
C SER A 674 -21.52 6.88 -44.44
N GLU A 675 -22.43 6.98 -45.39
CA GLU A 675 -22.15 7.18 -46.83
C GLU A 675 -22.63 8.55 -47.32
N ARG A 676 -22.12 9.01 -48.47
CA ARG A 676 -22.60 10.22 -49.15
C ARG A 676 -23.52 9.84 -50.30
N ARG A 677 -24.81 10.18 -50.22
CA ARG A 677 -25.78 9.99 -51.30
C ARG A 677 -26.41 11.31 -51.76
N ARG A 678 -26.87 11.32 -53.00
CA ARG A 678 -27.63 12.43 -53.57
C ARG A 678 -29.10 12.22 -53.26
N VAL A 679 -29.69 13.11 -52.49
CA VAL A 679 -31.08 13.03 -52.04
C VAL A 679 -31.81 14.31 -52.50
N PRO A 680 -33.05 14.23 -53.00
CA PRO A 680 -33.85 15.41 -53.28
C PRO A 680 -34.15 16.14 -51.97
N ALA A 681 -33.81 17.42 -51.90
CA ALA A 681 -34.20 18.30 -50.79
C ALA A 681 -35.67 18.74 -50.95
N GLU A 682 -36.27 19.29 -49.88
CA GLU A 682 -37.68 19.72 -49.85
C GLU A 682 -38.01 20.81 -50.89
N ASP A 683 -36.99 21.51 -51.41
CA ASP A 683 -37.08 22.51 -52.48
C ASP A 683 -36.94 21.93 -53.91
N GLY A 684 -36.79 20.61 -54.04
CA GLY A 684 -36.63 19.91 -55.32
C GLY A 684 -35.19 19.91 -55.87
N GLU A 685 -34.22 20.53 -55.19
CA GLU A 685 -32.81 20.45 -55.58
C GLU A 685 -32.16 19.15 -55.12
N ILE A 686 -31.33 18.54 -55.96
CA ILE A 686 -30.56 17.34 -55.60
C ILE A 686 -29.30 17.77 -54.82
N ARG A 687 -29.26 17.46 -53.53
CA ARG A 687 -28.10 17.77 -52.66
C ARG A 687 -27.36 16.50 -52.26
N GLN A 688 -26.03 16.59 -52.20
CA GLN A 688 -25.20 15.50 -51.70
C GLN A 688 -25.10 15.60 -50.17
N VAL A 689 -25.68 14.63 -49.47
CA VAL A 689 -25.78 14.58 -48.01
C VAL A 689 -25.14 13.31 -47.46
N ARG A 690 -24.64 13.38 -46.22
CA ARG A 690 -24.03 12.25 -45.50
C ARG A 690 -25.09 11.59 -44.62
N GLY A 691 -25.16 10.25 -44.60
CA GLY A 691 -26.22 9.53 -43.89
C GLY A 691 -25.94 8.02 -43.84
N TYR A 692 -26.93 7.26 -43.37
CA TYR A 692 -26.80 5.82 -43.14
C TYR A 692 -27.83 5.05 -43.97
N LEU A 693 -27.47 3.84 -44.40
CA LEU A 693 -28.41 2.92 -45.02
C LEU A 693 -29.22 2.22 -43.95
N VAL A 694 -30.53 2.19 -44.14
CA VAL A 694 -31.47 1.56 -43.18
C VAL A 694 -31.18 0.06 -43.06
N ALA A 695 -30.83 -0.59 -44.17
CA ALA A 695 -30.45 -2.00 -44.17
C ALA A 695 -29.17 -2.28 -43.36
N ASP A 696 -28.20 -1.36 -43.39
CA ASP A 696 -26.95 -1.52 -42.63
C ASP A 696 -27.16 -1.30 -41.14
N LEU A 697 -27.95 -0.29 -40.76
CA LEU A 697 -28.31 -0.06 -39.36
C LEU A 697 -29.03 -1.28 -38.77
N ARG A 698 -29.99 -1.85 -39.50
CA ARG A 698 -30.71 -3.06 -39.08
C ARG A 698 -29.82 -4.30 -39.03
N ARG A 699 -28.89 -4.44 -39.98
CA ARG A 699 -27.92 -5.55 -40.02
C ARG A 699 -26.96 -5.49 -38.84
N VAL A 700 -26.37 -4.33 -38.57
CA VAL A 700 -25.47 -4.13 -37.42
C VAL A 700 -26.23 -4.35 -36.11
N ALA A 701 -27.46 -3.85 -36.01
CA ALA A 701 -28.31 -4.10 -34.85
C ALA A 701 -28.66 -5.59 -34.66
N ALA A 702 -28.89 -6.34 -35.74
CA ALA A 702 -29.11 -7.78 -35.66
C ALA A 702 -27.83 -8.53 -35.21
N MET A 703 -26.66 -8.18 -35.78
CA MET A 703 -25.38 -8.77 -35.37
C MET A 703 -25.06 -8.51 -33.90
N GLN A 704 -25.33 -7.29 -33.42
CA GLN A 704 -25.14 -6.91 -32.01
C GLN A 704 -26.11 -7.62 -31.06
N ARG A 705 -27.36 -7.87 -31.49
CA ARG A 705 -28.34 -8.68 -30.74
C ARG A 705 -27.97 -10.16 -30.68
N ASP A 706 -27.30 -10.67 -31.71
CA ASP A 706 -26.89 -12.07 -31.82
C ASP A 706 -25.48 -12.35 -31.25
N GLY A 707 -24.81 -11.32 -30.68
CA GLY A 707 -23.49 -11.44 -30.07
C GLY A 707 -22.34 -11.63 -31.06
N GLY A 708 -22.51 -11.25 -32.33
CA GLY A 708 -21.46 -11.26 -33.33
C GLY A 708 -20.60 -10.00 -33.29
N ASP A 709 -19.28 -10.16 -33.43
CA ASP A 709 -18.33 -9.05 -33.65
C ASP A 709 -18.64 -8.37 -35.01
N PRO A 710 -18.56 -7.03 -35.13
CA PRO A 710 -19.01 -6.29 -36.32
C PRO A 710 -18.20 -6.54 -37.60
#